data_AF-A0A1X0RZ02-F1
#
_entry.id   AF-A0A1X0RZ02-F1
#
_cell.length_a   1.000
_cell.length_b   1.000
_cell.length_c   1.000
_cell.angle_alpha   90.00
_cell.angle_beta   90.00
_cell.angle_gamma   90.00
#
_symmetry.space_group_name_H-M   'P 1'
#
loop_
_entity.id
_entity.type
_entity.pdbx_description
1 polymer ?
#
loop_
_entity_poly.entity_id
_entity_poly.type
_entity_poly.pdbx_seq_one_letter_code
_entity_poly.pdbx_strand_id
1 'polypeptide(L)'
;MHSNNKKRGAESKRLTQSTLFTFFTQKKQKTKNNEAKEEVIIEQVVKEEEEERVEIVAKPLSIEKEEHSTHIEQRFSNSIYTQEFDDMVQTVLDGEDYLLDEKELDLCCRFVGLKDDPKHLLVRLLMRRHKWIKQDTLDYPLTDTNKAIQELNEIGFIESDLKDIETALHVLTKPELKNIAKERHIDMQETRKNGYIKEIVKYALSDHISYGNSQTIHESKMKKLWDTVNKYLGPCLRVRSEVYDLFQRLQIVYYRITSLHDTNYITSSILAKINRRSYPQYTWSRSNSIWPCRADLLKFEEALLIEKEFETMVKDIPRTRTAGQKDNGEDVQALLASCWSLCESKMSVWDECIYSEQTSQRPYYKRRFEAGWIYTRLLDRGTEILARLHEYELESLILHKLLSQRVYRLGKRGKWYERLALVQMNYLERKDAKVMREQKKCALQTCIDALHDPLVHQIYIHGIQERIKRLERQLSIPKREQHDFSYMSLRKPREITVYGERISNDDDVNKKSIWRTNNGAECSVEEVALEYYAKKGFKGLHAENGIIRMIASLLFWDILFAPIPGVFETPYQTAPLDIRSDAFYESRLDIIQKRLNAIENGDYLDIIKTIDTRERPRQTLCIGVNWNYELEDILEIAECIGPMPLASLCKLLFEEYGQRQSGMPDLCCWNYEKKECLFSEVKGPGDTLSETQKLWIDTLASVGIQVEVCFVKLWKGEDVFLET
;
A
#
# COMPACT_ATOMS: atom_id res chain seq x y z
N MET A 1 -3.52 -77.72 -2.93
CA MET A 1 -2.67 -78.50 -3.85
C MET A 1 -1.73 -77.54 -4.57
N HIS A 2 -0.41 -77.73 -4.40
CA HIS A 2 0.75 -77.40 -5.27
C HIS A 2 0.67 -76.18 -6.21
N SER A 3 1.68 -75.33 -6.45
CA SER A 3 3.07 -75.14 -6.00
C SER A 3 3.61 -73.96 -6.87
N ASN A 4 4.55 -73.15 -6.33
CA ASN A 4 5.65 -72.43 -7.01
C ASN A 4 5.45 -71.74 -8.39
N ASN A 5 5.77 -70.43 -8.49
CA ASN A 5 7.10 -69.96 -8.97
C ASN A 5 7.24 -68.42 -9.13
N LYS A 6 8.35 -67.91 -8.54
CA LYS A 6 9.37 -66.96 -9.05
C LYS A 6 9.05 -65.55 -9.57
N LYS A 7 9.57 -64.57 -8.81
CA LYS A 7 10.54 -63.49 -9.16
C LYS A 7 10.64 -63.01 -10.62
N ARG A 8 10.42 -61.70 -10.81
CA ARG A 8 11.15 -60.71 -11.66
C ARG A 8 10.45 -59.36 -11.38
N GLY A 9 11.07 -58.23 -11.05
CA GLY A 9 12.33 -57.63 -11.46
C GLY A 9 11.98 -56.15 -11.74
N ALA A 10 12.63 -55.21 -11.06
CA ALA A 10 12.39 -53.78 -11.18
C ALA A 10 12.72 -53.28 -12.59
N GLU A 11 11.88 -52.41 -13.17
CA GLU A 11 12.24 -51.58 -14.32
C GLU A 11 11.42 -50.28 -14.30
N SER A 12 12.13 -49.19 -13.99
CA SER A 12 11.68 -47.81 -14.14
C SER A 12 11.55 -47.49 -15.64
N LYS A 13 10.32 -47.20 -16.11
CA LYS A 13 10.09 -46.72 -17.47
C LYS A 13 9.99 -45.19 -17.47
N ARG A 14 11.06 -44.53 -17.91
CA ARG A 14 11.05 -43.14 -18.39
C ARG A 14 10.08 -43.04 -19.58
N LEU A 15 9.07 -42.20 -19.45
CA LEU A 15 8.21 -41.78 -20.56
C LEU A 15 8.80 -40.50 -21.17
N THR A 16 9.07 -40.52 -22.47
CA THR A 16 9.76 -39.45 -23.21
C THR A 16 8.85 -38.28 -23.58
N GLN A 17 9.41 -37.06 -23.60
CA GLN A 17 8.77 -35.76 -23.87
C GLN A 17 7.87 -35.70 -25.11
N SER A 18 8.09 -36.54 -26.13
CA SER A 18 7.34 -36.51 -27.38
C SER A 18 5.89 -37.01 -27.25
N THR A 19 5.60 -37.94 -26.34
CA THR A 19 4.25 -38.53 -26.20
C THR A 19 3.29 -37.64 -25.42
N LEU A 20 3.81 -36.66 -24.67
CA LEU A 20 3.02 -35.66 -23.93
C LEU A 20 2.60 -34.48 -24.82
N PHE A 21 3.30 -34.18 -25.92
CA PHE A 21 3.02 -32.99 -26.72
C PHE A 21 1.71 -33.08 -27.52
N THR A 22 1.32 -34.29 -27.98
CA THR A 22 0.16 -34.49 -28.86
C THR A 22 -1.17 -34.53 -28.12
N PHE A 23 -1.18 -34.75 -26.80
CA PHE A 23 -2.42 -34.79 -26.00
C PHE A 23 -2.83 -33.40 -25.48
N PHE A 24 -1.90 -32.44 -25.44
CA PHE A 24 -2.11 -31.10 -24.87
C PHE A 24 -2.72 -30.08 -25.84
N THR A 25 -2.73 -30.35 -27.14
CA THR A 25 -3.28 -29.43 -28.15
C THR A 25 -4.81 -29.43 -28.22
N GLN A 26 -5.48 -30.51 -27.79
CA GLN A 26 -6.95 -30.62 -27.92
C GLN A 26 -7.74 -30.11 -26.69
N LYS A 27 -7.11 -29.93 -25.51
CA LYS A 27 -7.80 -29.46 -24.29
C LYS A 27 -7.78 -27.93 -24.10
N LYS A 28 -6.90 -27.22 -24.82
CA LYS A 28 -6.69 -25.75 -24.79
C LYS A 28 -7.87 -24.90 -25.31
N GLN A 29 -8.86 -25.50 -25.97
CA GLN A 29 -9.97 -24.76 -26.59
C GLN A 29 -11.25 -24.67 -25.74
N LYS A 30 -11.38 -25.44 -24.64
CA LYS A 30 -12.61 -25.43 -23.82
C LYS A 30 -12.54 -24.60 -22.52
N THR A 31 -11.35 -24.34 -21.97
CA THR A 31 -11.17 -23.52 -20.74
C THR A 31 -11.13 -22.00 -21.01
N LYS A 32 -10.81 -21.59 -22.24
CA LYS A 32 -10.69 -20.17 -22.65
C LYS A 32 -11.97 -19.34 -22.54
N ASN A 33 -13.16 -19.95 -22.48
CA ASN A 33 -14.42 -19.20 -22.49
C ASN A 33 -14.99 -18.88 -21.11
N ASN A 34 -14.47 -19.47 -20.02
CA ASN A 34 -14.93 -19.17 -18.66
C ASN A 34 -13.98 -18.25 -17.89
N GLU A 35 -12.66 -18.31 -18.16
CA GLU A 35 -11.65 -17.44 -17.51
C GLU A 35 -11.72 -15.98 -18.02
N ALA A 36 -12.11 -15.76 -19.29
CA ALA A 36 -12.24 -14.43 -19.88
C ALA A 36 -13.38 -13.56 -19.30
N LYS A 37 -14.26 -14.11 -18.45
CA LYS A 37 -15.34 -13.36 -17.79
C LYS A 37 -15.02 -12.93 -16.36
N GLU A 38 -14.07 -13.60 -15.69
CA GLU A 38 -13.55 -13.18 -14.37
C GLU A 38 -12.44 -12.12 -14.52
N GLU A 39 -11.73 -12.11 -15.66
CA GLU A 39 -10.61 -11.19 -15.94
C GLU A 39 -11.01 -9.71 -16.13
N VAL A 40 -12.22 -9.44 -16.63
CA VAL A 40 -12.70 -8.05 -16.85
C VAL A 40 -13.06 -7.35 -15.53
N ILE A 41 -13.41 -8.11 -14.50
CA ILE A 41 -13.90 -7.58 -13.21
C ILE A 41 -12.73 -7.15 -12.31
N ILE A 42 -11.59 -7.84 -12.39
CA ILE A 42 -10.38 -7.49 -11.61
C ILE A 42 -9.70 -6.22 -12.19
N GLU A 43 -9.81 -5.99 -13.50
CA GLU A 43 -9.25 -4.80 -14.17
C GLU A 43 -9.99 -3.49 -13.83
N GLN A 44 -11.26 -3.57 -13.40
CA GLN A 44 -12.04 -2.39 -12.98
C GLN A 44 -11.75 -2.00 -11.52
N VAL A 45 -11.67 -2.97 -10.61
CA VAL A 45 -11.38 -2.73 -9.18
C VAL A 45 -10.00 -2.07 -8.96
N VAL A 46 -9.01 -2.41 -9.78
CA VAL A 46 -7.66 -1.82 -9.68
C VAL A 46 -7.58 -0.41 -10.27
N LYS A 47 -8.43 -0.07 -11.24
CA LYS A 47 -8.49 1.27 -11.83
C LYS A 47 -9.19 2.26 -10.91
N GLU A 48 -10.25 1.85 -10.21
CA GLU A 48 -10.93 2.69 -9.22
C GLU A 48 -10.03 2.96 -8.00
N GLU A 49 -9.26 1.97 -7.52
CA GLU A 49 -8.25 2.19 -6.46
C GLU A 49 -7.09 3.14 -6.87
N GLU A 50 -6.78 3.22 -8.16
CA GLU A 50 -5.78 4.16 -8.70
C GLU A 50 -6.37 5.55 -8.95
N GLU A 51 -7.62 5.66 -9.40
CA GLU A 51 -8.29 6.96 -9.59
C GLU A 51 -8.61 7.65 -8.25
N GLU A 52 -8.96 6.90 -7.21
CA GLU A 52 -9.18 7.45 -5.85
C GLU A 52 -7.87 7.85 -5.16
N ARG A 53 -6.77 7.11 -5.41
CA ARG A 53 -5.40 7.55 -5.03
C ARG A 53 -4.98 8.81 -5.77
N VAL A 54 -5.44 9.02 -7.00
CA VAL A 54 -5.14 10.22 -7.78
C VAL A 54 -6.03 11.39 -7.35
N GLU A 55 -7.27 11.18 -6.90
CA GLU A 55 -8.13 12.28 -6.42
C GLU A 55 -7.66 12.86 -5.06
N ILE A 56 -7.02 12.06 -4.21
CA ILE A 56 -6.41 12.54 -2.94
C ILE A 56 -4.98 13.12 -3.16
N VAL A 57 -4.29 12.71 -4.23
CA VAL A 57 -2.88 13.09 -4.51
C VAL A 57 -2.74 14.14 -5.62
N ALA A 58 -3.78 14.41 -6.40
CA ALA A 58 -3.74 15.29 -7.57
C ALA A 58 -4.83 16.36 -7.60
N LYS A 59 -5.15 16.96 -6.44
CA LYS A 59 -5.32 18.42 -6.46
C LYS A 59 -3.94 19.02 -6.16
N PRO A 60 -3.24 19.63 -7.16
CA PRO A 60 -2.48 20.81 -6.79
C PRO A 60 -3.48 21.67 -6.03
N LEU A 61 -3.12 22.19 -4.86
CA LEU A 61 -3.79 23.40 -4.42
C LEU A 61 -3.67 24.36 -5.60
N SER A 62 -4.76 24.52 -6.34
CA SER A 62 -5.05 25.74 -7.07
C SER A 62 -5.08 26.79 -5.98
N ILE A 63 -3.90 27.34 -5.70
CA ILE A 63 -3.78 28.67 -5.14
C ILE A 63 -4.53 29.50 -6.17
N GLU A 64 -5.78 29.83 -5.85
CA GLU A 64 -6.50 30.86 -6.55
C GLU A 64 -5.53 32.02 -6.69
N LYS A 65 -5.38 32.49 -7.94
CA LYS A 65 -4.64 33.71 -8.23
C LYS A 65 -5.39 34.85 -7.53
N GLU A 66 -5.16 35.05 -6.25
CA GLU A 66 -5.45 36.32 -5.61
C GLU A 66 -4.35 37.28 -6.02
N GLU A 67 -4.68 38.04 -7.06
CA GLU A 67 -4.08 39.32 -7.35
C GLU A 67 -4.18 40.20 -6.10
N HIS A 68 -3.12 40.26 -5.29
CA HIS A 68 -2.73 41.47 -4.58
C HIS A 68 -1.20 41.50 -4.36
N SER A 69 -0.54 42.02 -5.38
CA SER A 69 0.55 43.00 -5.31
C SER A 69 1.49 42.94 -4.10
N THR A 70 2.68 42.37 -4.36
CA THR A 70 3.97 43.04 -4.14
C THR A 70 4.18 43.69 -2.77
N HIS A 71 4.51 42.90 -1.75
CA HIS A 71 5.50 43.32 -0.77
C HIS A 71 6.19 42.09 -0.19
N ILE A 72 7.25 41.68 -0.90
CA ILE A 72 8.45 41.10 -0.31
C ILE A 72 8.17 39.81 0.49
N GLU A 73 8.34 38.66 -0.18
CA GLU A 73 9.03 37.52 0.43
C GLU A 73 10.28 38.08 1.12
N GLN A 74 10.17 38.42 2.41
CA GLN A 74 11.22 39.05 3.19
C GLN A 74 12.29 37.99 3.44
N ARG A 75 13.17 37.89 2.44
CA ARG A 75 14.60 37.59 2.48
C ARG A 75 15.03 36.88 3.77
N PHE A 76 15.09 35.56 3.66
CA PHE A 76 15.85 34.60 4.47
C PHE A 76 16.11 34.95 5.95
N SER A 77 15.35 34.26 6.81
CA SER A 77 15.87 33.79 8.11
C SER A 77 15.58 32.29 8.38
N ASN A 78 15.01 31.58 7.40
CA ASN A 78 15.19 30.16 7.05
C ASN A 78 13.91 29.68 6.35
N SER A 79 14.04 29.11 5.15
CA SER A 79 12.92 28.41 4.52
C SER A 79 12.41 27.32 5.48
N ILE A 80 11.10 27.12 5.58
CA ILE A 80 10.53 26.13 6.50
C ILE A 80 11.11 24.72 6.26
N TYR A 81 11.45 24.40 5.01
CA TYR A 81 12.17 23.18 4.64
C TYR A 81 13.58 23.12 5.25
N THR A 82 14.31 24.24 5.21
CA THR A 82 15.66 24.33 5.78
C THR A 82 15.63 24.18 7.29
N GLN A 83 14.68 24.84 7.97
CA GLN A 83 14.48 24.68 9.42
C GLN A 83 14.16 23.23 9.79
N GLU A 84 13.33 22.55 9.00
CA GLU A 84 13.02 21.14 9.26
C GLU A 84 14.25 20.23 9.17
N PHE A 85 15.13 20.47 8.20
CA PHE A 85 16.37 19.72 8.07
C PHE A 85 17.37 20.06 9.19
N ASP A 86 17.46 21.33 9.60
CA ASP A 86 18.29 21.74 10.75
C ASP A 86 17.80 21.04 12.03
N ASP A 87 16.49 21.08 12.31
CA ASP A 87 15.90 20.41 13.46
C ASP A 87 16.11 18.90 13.42
N MET A 88 15.94 18.28 12.24
CA MET A 88 16.18 16.84 12.05
C MET A 88 17.63 16.47 12.38
N VAL A 89 18.60 17.17 11.80
CA VAL A 89 20.03 16.90 12.01
C VAL A 89 20.39 17.12 13.47
N GLN A 90 19.99 18.26 14.05
CA GLN A 90 20.30 18.59 15.45
C GLN A 90 19.70 17.57 16.41
N THR A 91 18.44 17.17 16.19
CA THR A 91 17.77 16.20 17.07
C THR A 91 18.45 14.83 17.04
N VAL A 92 18.94 14.39 15.88
CA VAL A 92 19.71 13.14 15.79
C VAL A 92 21.07 13.30 16.48
N LEU A 93 21.77 14.41 16.28
CA LEU A 93 23.06 14.67 16.95
C LEU A 93 22.94 14.74 18.48
N ASP A 94 21.84 15.27 19.02
CA ASP A 94 21.68 15.47 20.45
C ASP A 94 21.36 14.17 21.22
N GLY A 95 20.85 13.12 20.55
CA GLY A 95 20.34 11.93 21.23
C GLY A 95 20.67 10.59 20.58
N GLU A 96 21.10 10.58 19.32
CA GLU A 96 21.24 9.38 18.48
C GLU A 96 22.50 9.43 17.60
N ASP A 97 23.50 10.22 17.99
CA ASP A 97 24.80 10.37 17.32
C ASP A 97 25.57 9.04 17.22
N TYR A 98 25.41 8.16 18.20
CA TYR A 98 25.98 6.80 18.23
C TYR A 98 25.52 5.90 17.06
N LEU A 99 24.51 6.32 16.30
CA LEU A 99 24.06 5.65 15.07
C LEU A 99 24.86 6.07 13.84
N LEU A 100 25.73 7.07 13.95
CA LEU A 100 26.53 7.63 12.87
C LEU A 100 28.01 7.29 13.05
N ASP A 101 28.75 7.13 11.95
CA ASP A 101 30.21 7.02 12.00
C ASP A 101 30.91 8.39 11.97
N GLU A 102 32.23 8.41 12.16
CA GLU A 102 33.03 9.64 12.23
C GLU A 102 32.90 10.52 10.97
N LYS A 103 32.77 9.92 9.79
CA LYS A 103 32.62 10.67 8.52
C LYS A 103 31.23 11.29 8.42
N GLU A 104 30.22 10.54 8.84
CA GLU A 104 28.83 10.98 8.88
C GLU A 104 28.63 12.13 9.86
N LEU A 105 29.26 12.04 11.05
CA LEU A 105 29.27 13.12 12.04
C LEU A 105 29.93 14.39 11.49
N ASP A 106 31.08 14.26 10.83
CA ASP A 106 31.75 15.38 10.17
C ASP A 106 30.87 16.04 9.09
N LEU A 107 30.19 15.24 8.26
CA LEU A 107 29.22 15.74 7.27
C LEU A 107 28.07 16.49 7.94
N CYS A 108 27.53 15.99 9.05
CA CYS A 108 26.49 16.68 9.82
C CYS A 108 27.00 18.02 10.39
N CYS A 109 28.19 18.06 10.98
CA CYS A 109 28.80 19.30 11.49
C CYS A 109 29.01 20.32 10.36
N ARG A 110 29.51 19.89 9.19
CA ARG A 110 29.65 20.74 8.02
C ARG A 110 28.30 21.28 7.53
N PHE A 111 27.25 20.46 7.54
CA PHE A 111 25.90 20.90 7.18
C PHE A 111 25.38 21.99 8.13
N VAL A 112 25.51 21.79 9.44
CA VAL A 112 25.08 22.76 10.45
C VAL A 112 25.77 24.12 10.23
N GLY A 113 27.07 24.09 9.88
CA GLY A 113 27.87 25.28 9.59
C GLY A 113 27.63 25.97 8.24
N LEU A 114 26.78 25.41 7.36
CA LEU A 114 26.47 26.05 6.07
C LEU A 114 25.71 27.37 6.25
N LYS A 115 26.00 28.32 5.36
CA LYS A 115 25.22 29.56 5.20
C LYS A 115 23.87 29.29 4.55
N ASP A 116 22.95 30.24 4.69
CA ASP A 116 21.54 30.13 4.26
C ASP A 116 21.37 29.72 2.78
N ASP A 117 22.06 30.40 1.85
CA ASP A 117 21.92 30.13 0.40
C ASP A 117 22.41 28.71 0.01
N PRO A 118 23.67 28.31 0.30
CA PRO A 118 24.13 26.93 0.08
C PRO A 118 23.27 25.88 0.78
N LYS A 119 22.88 26.13 2.04
CA LYS A 119 22.04 25.21 2.82
C LYS A 119 20.66 25.04 2.18
N HIS A 120 20.02 26.14 1.79
CA HIS A 120 18.73 26.11 1.10
C HIS A 120 18.81 25.33 -0.21
N LEU A 121 19.84 25.61 -1.02
CA LEU A 121 20.06 24.88 -2.27
C LEU A 121 20.22 23.38 -2.03
N LEU A 122 21.05 22.98 -1.05
CA LEU A 122 21.24 21.57 -0.72
C LEU A 122 19.93 20.89 -0.31
N VAL A 123 19.17 21.50 0.61
CA VAL A 123 17.89 20.94 1.07
C VAL A 123 16.93 20.75 -0.11
N ARG A 124 16.84 21.75 -1.01
CA ARG A 124 16.02 21.64 -2.22
C ARG A 124 16.45 20.50 -3.14
N LEU A 125 17.76 20.23 -3.24
CA LEU A 125 18.30 19.12 -4.02
C LEU A 125 18.02 17.76 -3.34
N LEU A 126 18.14 17.67 -2.02
CA LEU A 126 17.85 16.45 -1.24
C LEU A 126 16.36 16.05 -1.28
N MET A 127 15.47 17.04 -1.42
CA MET A 127 14.03 16.80 -1.61
C MET A 127 13.67 16.34 -3.03
N ARG A 128 14.59 16.42 -4.00
CA ARG A 128 14.39 15.92 -5.36
C ARG A 128 14.87 14.47 -5.48
N ARG A 129 14.42 13.77 -6.51
CA ARG A 129 14.98 12.46 -6.87
C ARG A 129 16.49 12.59 -7.06
N HIS A 130 17.26 11.67 -6.50
CA HIS A 130 18.72 11.63 -6.66
C HIS A 130 19.11 11.32 -8.10
N LYS A 131 19.48 12.36 -8.85
CA LYS A 131 19.94 12.29 -10.23
C LYS A 131 20.75 13.53 -10.57
N TRP A 132 21.47 13.48 -11.68
CA TRP A 132 22.10 14.66 -12.27
C TRP A 132 21.04 15.65 -12.77
N ILE A 133 21.28 16.93 -12.51
CA ILE A 133 20.38 18.04 -12.83
C ILE A 133 21.19 19.11 -13.56
N LYS A 134 20.61 19.69 -14.62
CA LYS A 134 21.22 20.82 -15.30
C LYS A 134 21.07 22.08 -14.46
N GLN A 135 22.13 22.87 -14.36
CA GLN A 135 22.16 24.05 -13.51
C GLN A 135 21.14 25.13 -13.94
N ASP A 136 20.85 25.24 -15.24
CA ASP A 136 19.87 26.16 -15.81
C ASP A 136 18.42 25.84 -15.42
N THR A 137 18.14 24.61 -14.98
CA THR A 137 16.81 24.19 -14.48
C THR A 137 16.58 24.51 -13.00
N LEU A 138 17.58 25.08 -12.32
CA LEU A 138 17.48 25.47 -10.92
C LEU A 138 16.87 26.86 -10.79
N ASP A 139 15.56 26.89 -10.62
CA ASP A 139 14.80 28.10 -10.32
C ASP A 139 14.44 28.11 -8.82
N TYR A 140 15.33 28.71 -8.03
CA TYR A 140 15.14 28.90 -6.59
C TYR A 140 15.44 30.35 -6.23
N PRO A 141 14.76 30.92 -5.23
CA PRO A 141 14.94 32.31 -4.84
C PRO A 141 16.25 32.51 -4.06
N LEU A 142 17.41 32.30 -4.68
CA LEU A 142 18.74 32.44 -4.06
C LEU A 142 19.36 33.80 -4.39
N THR A 143 20.28 34.28 -3.55
CA THR A 143 21.02 35.52 -3.83
C THR A 143 22.04 35.32 -4.96
N ASP A 144 22.80 34.23 -4.90
CA ASP A 144 23.74 33.83 -5.96
C ASP A 144 23.86 32.30 -6.07
N THR A 145 23.19 31.75 -7.09
CA THR A 145 23.20 30.32 -7.36
C THR A 145 24.59 29.77 -7.67
N ASN A 146 25.43 30.52 -8.40
CA ASN A 146 26.78 30.04 -8.78
C ASN A 146 27.68 29.94 -7.56
N LYS A 147 27.66 30.97 -6.71
CA LYS A 147 28.41 30.98 -5.46
C LYS A 147 27.97 29.88 -4.51
N ALA A 148 26.66 29.65 -4.38
CA ALA A 148 26.11 28.56 -3.57
C ALA A 148 26.57 27.17 -4.07
N ILE A 149 26.56 26.96 -5.39
CA ILE A 149 27.07 25.72 -6.01
C ILE A 149 28.57 25.55 -5.74
N GLN A 150 29.36 26.62 -5.91
CA GLN A 150 30.80 26.57 -5.67
C GLN A 150 31.09 26.19 -4.20
N GLU A 151 30.44 26.83 -3.23
CA GLU A 151 30.60 26.55 -1.80
C GLU A 151 30.23 25.10 -1.46
N LEU A 152 29.11 24.59 -1.99
CA LEU A 152 28.71 23.19 -1.79
C LEU A 152 29.69 22.19 -2.43
N ASN A 153 30.32 22.55 -3.56
CA ASN A 153 31.29 21.69 -4.23
C ASN A 153 32.63 21.66 -3.47
N GLU A 154 33.09 22.81 -2.96
CA GLU A 154 34.30 22.94 -2.12
C GLU A 154 34.16 22.18 -0.80
N ILE A 155 32.97 22.24 -0.19
CA ILE A 155 32.64 21.49 1.02
C ILE A 155 32.39 20.00 0.71
N GLY A 156 32.31 19.60 -0.56
CA GLY A 156 32.17 18.20 -0.97
C GLY A 156 30.76 17.64 -0.77
N PHE A 157 29.72 18.47 -0.82
CA PHE A 157 28.33 18.03 -0.72
C PHE A 157 27.71 17.71 -2.07
N ILE A 158 28.16 18.40 -3.10
CA ILE A 158 27.77 18.15 -4.49
C ILE A 158 28.99 17.77 -5.32
N GLU A 159 28.70 17.29 -6.53
CA GLU A 159 29.65 17.07 -7.60
C GLU A 159 29.09 17.67 -8.89
N SER A 160 29.99 18.20 -9.71
CA SER A 160 29.66 18.83 -11.00
C SER A 160 30.38 18.21 -12.20
N ASP A 161 31.18 17.17 -11.96
CA ASP A 161 32.03 16.52 -12.96
C ASP A 161 31.38 15.25 -13.50
N LEU A 162 30.37 15.41 -14.35
CA LEU A 162 29.69 14.30 -15.03
C LEU A 162 30.56 13.80 -16.19
N LYS A 163 31.09 12.58 -16.06
CA LYS A 163 32.01 11.96 -17.05
C LYS A 163 31.42 10.77 -17.80
N ASP A 164 30.31 10.22 -17.33
CA ASP A 164 29.67 9.05 -17.93
C ASP A 164 28.65 9.45 -19.00
N ILE A 165 28.80 8.89 -20.20
CA ILE A 165 27.97 9.24 -21.37
C ILE A 165 26.55 8.71 -21.26
N GLU A 166 26.37 7.50 -20.73
CA GLU A 166 25.04 6.94 -20.58
C GLU A 166 24.23 7.79 -19.57
N THR A 167 24.84 8.10 -18.43
CA THR A 167 24.27 8.99 -17.41
C THR A 167 23.96 10.38 -17.98
N ALA A 168 24.87 10.96 -18.78
CA ALA A 168 24.64 12.26 -19.43
C ALA A 168 23.44 12.23 -20.39
N LEU A 169 23.28 11.17 -21.18
CA LEU A 169 22.13 11.02 -22.08
C LEU A 169 20.81 10.90 -21.31
N HIS A 170 20.82 10.31 -20.11
CA HIS A 170 19.65 10.26 -19.24
C HIS A 170 19.20 11.63 -18.71
N VAL A 171 20.12 12.60 -18.56
CA VAL A 171 19.81 13.98 -18.14
C VAL A 171 19.10 14.76 -19.25
N LEU A 172 19.49 14.54 -20.50
CA LEU A 172 18.97 15.28 -21.65
C LEU A 172 17.48 15.06 -21.90
N THR A 173 16.84 16.06 -22.50
CA THR A 173 15.45 15.98 -22.96
C THR A 173 15.35 15.22 -24.28
N LYS A 174 14.17 14.68 -24.59
CA LYS A 174 13.93 13.97 -25.87
C LYS A 174 14.28 14.82 -27.11
N PRO A 175 13.93 16.13 -27.18
CA PRO A 175 14.33 16.99 -28.29
C PRO A 175 15.86 17.13 -28.44
N GLU A 176 16.59 17.26 -27.33
CA GLU A 176 18.05 17.36 -27.34
C GLU A 176 18.69 16.06 -27.88
N LEU A 177 18.25 14.90 -27.38
CA LEU A 177 18.71 13.59 -27.87
C LEU A 177 18.44 13.40 -29.37
N LYS A 178 17.28 13.87 -29.85
CA LYS A 178 16.95 13.85 -31.28
C LYS A 178 17.91 14.72 -32.11
N ASN A 179 18.33 15.87 -31.59
CA ASN A 179 19.28 16.74 -32.27
C ASN A 179 20.68 16.10 -32.31
N ILE A 180 21.11 15.48 -31.21
CA ILE A 180 22.37 14.72 -31.16
C ILE A 180 22.37 13.59 -32.19
N ALA A 181 21.31 12.79 -32.24
CA ALA A 181 21.18 11.70 -33.22
C ALA A 181 21.27 12.23 -34.67
N LYS A 182 20.66 13.38 -34.96
CA LYS A 182 20.75 14.04 -36.27
C LYS A 182 22.15 14.56 -36.59
N GLU A 183 22.79 15.28 -35.68
CA GLU A 183 24.15 15.83 -35.87
C GLU A 183 25.20 14.73 -36.05
N ARG A 184 24.95 13.54 -35.48
CA ARG A 184 25.84 12.38 -35.55
C ARG A 184 25.47 11.35 -36.61
N HIS A 185 24.41 11.60 -37.37
CA HIS A 185 23.89 10.70 -38.40
C HIS A 185 23.63 9.28 -37.86
N ILE A 186 23.03 9.17 -36.68
CA ILE A 186 22.68 7.89 -36.07
C ILE A 186 21.27 7.49 -36.53
N ASP A 187 21.17 6.31 -37.14
CA ASP A 187 19.88 5.78 -37.59
C ASP A 187 19.02 5.35 -36.41
N MET A 188 17.83 5.94 -36.31
CA MET A 188 16.91 5.71 -35.20
C MET A 188 15.83 4.72 -35.59
N GLN A 189 15.74 3.61 -34.85
CA GLN A 189 14.67 2.62 -35.02
C GLN A 189 13.50 2.86 -34.06
N GLU A 190 13.76 3.46 -32.89
CA GLU A 190 12.77 3.76 -31.85
C GLU A 190 12.72 5.26 -31.54
N THR A 191 11.51 5.81 -31.37
CA THR A 191 11.30 7.26 -31.16
C THR A 191 11.02 7.66 -29.71
N ARG A 192 11.09 6.70 -28.76
CA ARG A 192 10.98 6.96 -27.32
C ARG A 192 12.32 7.45 -26.76
N LYS A 193 12.31 8.17 -25.62
CA LYS A 193 13.53 8.69 -24.99
C LYS A 193 14.58 7.59 -24.77
N ASN A 194 14.17 6.45 -24.19
CA ASN A 194 15.07 5.32 -23.94
C ASN A 194 15.58 4.68 -25.25
N GLY A 195 14.80 4.73 -26.34
CA GLY A 195 15.24 4.30 -27.66
C GLY A 195 16.39 5.14 -28.19
N TYR A 196 16.29 6.47 -28.08
CA TYR A 196 17.40 7.37 -28.41
C TYR A 196 18.65 7.08 -27.59
N ILE A 197 18.49 6.89 -26.27
CA ILE A 197 19.63 6.60 -25.38
C ILE A 197 20.30 5.29 -25.81
N LYS A 198 19.53 4.20 -26.00
CA LYS A 198 20.04 2.90 -26.43
C LYS A 198 20.81 2.97 -27.74
N GLU A 199 20.27 3.65 -28.76
CA GLU A 199 20.94 3.73 -30.06
C GLU A 199 22.17 4.64 -30.03
N ILE A 200 22.18 5.71 -29.23
CA ILE A 200 23.38 6.55 -29.05
C ILE A 200 24.46 5.79 -28.29
N VAL A 201 24.11 5.03 -27.24
CA VAL A 201 25.04 4.15 -26.51
C VAL A 201 25.56 3.04 -27.43
N LYS A 202 24.71 2.44 -28.26
CA LYS A 202 25.12 1.44 -29.26
C LYS A 202 26.05 2.05 -30.32
N TYR A 203 25.78 3.27 -30.77
CA TYR A 203 26.71 4.01 -31.63
C TYR A 203 28.04 4.27 -30.91
N ALA A 204 28.00 4.52 -29.60
CA ALA A 204 29.21 4.70 -28.83
C ALA A 204 30.05 3.42 -28.74
N LEU A 205 29.40 2.28 -28.53
CA LEU A 205 30.04 0.97 -28.38
C LEU A 205 30.40 0.27 -29.71
N SER A 206 29.99 0.81 -30.87
CA SER A 206 30.27 0.14 -32.15
C SER A 206 31.74 0.30 -32.57
N ASP A 207 32.45 -0.82 -32.60
CA ASP A 207 33.78 -0.93 -33.19
C ASP A 207 33.69 -0.74 -34.71
N HIS A 208 34.38 0.27 -35.24
CA HIS A 208 34.63 0.32 -36.67
C HIS A 208 35.69 -0.74 -37.01
N ILE A 209 35.31 -1.77 -37.76
CA ILE A 209 36.25 -2.68 -38.42
C ILE A 209 37.09 -1.83 -39.38
N SER A 210 38.31 -1.48 -38.99
CA SER A 210 39.28 -0.83 -39.86
C SER A 210 40.70 -1.27 -39.48
N TYR A 211 41.45 -1.70 -40.49
CA TYR A 211 42.84 -2.11 -40.41
C TYR A 211 43.73 -0.89 -40.09
N GLY A 212 43.96 -0.67 -38.80
CA GLY A 212 44.80 0.40 -38.22
C GLY A 212 44.60 0.43 -36.71
N ASN A 213 45.50 1.09 -35.94
CA ASN A 213 45.45 1.13 -34.46
C ASN A 213 44.05 1.53 -33.95
N SER A 214 43.24 0.52 -33.60
CA SER A 214 41.80 0.61 -33.34
C SER A 214 41.46 1.53 -32.15
N GLN A 215 42.36 1.61 -31.18
CA GLN A 215 42.20 2.36 -29.93
C GLN A 215 42.11 3.88 -30.15
N THR A 216 42.99 4.45 -30.99
CA THR A 216 43.03 5.89 -31.30
C THR A 216 41.82 6.41 -32.07
N ILE A 217 41.18 5.56 -32.89
CA ILE A 217 39.99 5.94 -33.69
C ILE A 217 38.74 5.96 -32.80
N HIS A 218 38.62 4.98 -31.91
CA HIS A 218 37.53 4.89 -30.93
C HIS A 218 37.54 6.10 -29.98
N GLU A 219 38.71 6.48 -29.46
CA GLU A 219 38.88 7.67 -28.60
C GLU A 219 38.47 8.97 -29.31
N SER A 220 38.82 9.13 -30.59
CA SER A 220 38.41 10.30 -31.39
C SER A 220 36.90 10.36 -31.63
N LYS A 221 36.26 9.21 -31.89
CA LYS A 221 34.80 9.09 -32.04
C LYS A 221 34.07 9.44 -30.73
N MET A 222 34.54 8.88 -29.61
CA MET A 222 34.03 9.14 -28.27
C MET A 222 34.18 10.58 -27.85
N LYS A 223 35.36 11.16 -28.06
CA LYS A 223 35.60 12.57 -27.80
C LYS A 223 34.63 13.45 -28.57
N LYS A 224 34.47 13.23 -29.88
CA LYS A 224 33.52 14.02 -30.68
C LYS A 224 32.08 13.83 -30.20
N LEU A 225 31.68 12.62 -29.83
CA LEU A 225 30.32 12.35 -29.36
C LEU A 225 30.07 13.07 -28.03
N TRP A 226 31.02 12.98 -27.12
CA TRP A 226 31.02 13.69 -25.84
C TRP A 226 30.98 15.21 -26.03
N ASP A 227 31.73 15.76 -26.98
CA ASP A 227 31.68 17.18 -27.33
C ASP A 227 30.28 17.60 -27.80
N THR A 228 29.62 16.78 -28.63
CA THR A 228 28.23 17.01 -29.06
C THR A 228 27.25 16.90 -27.88
N VAL A 229 27.43 15.94 -26.99
CA VAL A 229 26.59 15.79 -25.78
C VAL A 229 26.75 17.00 -24.87
N ASN A 230 28.00 17.43 -24.58
CA ASN A 230 28.29 18.57 -23.70
C ASN A 230 27.72 19.89 -24.22
N LYS A 231 27.68 20.07 -25.55
CA LYS A 231 27.03 21.23 -26.18
C LYS A 231 25.56 21.39 -25.77
N TYR A 232 24.84 20.28 -25.58
CA TYR A 232 23.42 20.29 -25.15
C TYR A 232 23.23 20.10 -23.64
N LEU A 233 24.18 19.47 -22.97
CA LEU A 233 24.09 19.12 -21.56
C LEU A 233 24.26 20.35 -20.66
N GLY A 234 25.23 21.22 -20.96
CA GLY A 234 25.59 22.36 -20.12
C GLY A 234 26.12 21.95 -18.74
N PRO A 235 26.36 22.92 -17.83
CA PRO A 235 26.77 22.63 -16.46
C PRO A 235 25.73 21.79 -15.73
N CYS A 236 26.19 20.70 -15.12
CA CYS A 236 25.34 19.77 -14.38
C CYS A 236 25.87 19.61 -12.95
N LEU A 237 24.98 19.27 -12.04
CA LEU A 237 25.34 18.93 -10.67
C LEU A 237 24.46 17.81 -10.11
N ARG A 238 25.00 17.13 -9.11
CA ARG A 238 24.32 16.09 -8.33
C ARG A 238 24.80 16.16 -6.88
N VAL A 239 23.94 15.86 -5.92
CA VAL A 239 24.36 15.63 -4.53
C VAL A 239 25.21 14.36 -4.49
N ARG A 240 26.37 14.38 -3.83
CA ARG A 240 27.21 13.18 -3.74
C ARG A 240 26.44 12.05 -3.07
N SER A 241 26.65 10.81 -3.53
CA SER A 241 25.91 9.65 -3.00
C SER A 241 26.07 9.50 -1.49
N GLU A 242 27.30 9.64 -0.96
CA GLU A 242 27.57 9.56 0.48
C GLU A 242 26.74 10.56 1.32
N VAL A 243 26.57 11.79 0.80
CA VAL A 243 25.77 12.84 1.44
C VAL A 243 24.28 12.49 1.33
N TYR A 244 23.84 12.08 0.15
CA TYR A 244 22.46 11.70 -0.07
C TYR A 244 22.04 10.54 0.84
N ASP A 245 22.84 9.48 0.90
CA ASP A 245 22.61 8.29 1.72
C ASP A 245 22.57 8.63 3.21
N LEU A 246 23.48 9.50 3.69
CA LEU A 246 23.44 10.03 5.06
C LEU A 246 22.11 10.74 5.35
N PHE A 247 21.68 11.67 4.49
CA PHE A 247 20.43 12.40 4.71
C PHE A 247 19.18 11.50 4.57
N GLN A 248 19.25 10.43 3.79
CA GLN A 248 18.20 9.40 3.79
C GLN A 248 18.18 8.65 5.13
N ARG A 249 19.33 8.27 5.68
CA ARG A 249 19.43 7.63 7.00
C ARG A 249 18.92 8.53 8.12
N LEU A 250 19.31 9.80 8.13
CA LEU A 250 18.81 10.78 9.10
C LEU A 250 17.29 10.90 9.04
N GLN A 251 16.70 10.86 7.85
CA GLN A 251 15.24 10.82 7.70
C GLN A 251 14.64 9.53 8.25
N ILE A 252 15.26 8.36 8.01
CA ILE A 252 14.80 7.08 8.57
C ILE A 252 14.79 7.15 10.11
N VAL A 253 15.88 7.65 10.69
CA VAL A 253 16.02 7.80 12.14
C VAL A 253 15.00 8.79 12.69
N TYR A 254 14.95 10.01 12.15
CA TYR A 254 14.13 11.09 12.69
C TYR A 254 12.63 10.87 12.52
N TYR A 255 12.19 10.46 11.33
CA TYR A 255 10.77 10.23 11.04
C TYR A 255 10.29 8.81 11.36
N ARG A 256 11.19 7.94 11.85
CA ARG A 256 10.89 6.53 12.18
C ARG A 256 10.27 5.80 11.00
N ILE A 257 10.89 5.96 9.83
CA ILE A 257 10.40 5.41 8.55
C ILE A 257 10.43 3.88 8.59
N THR A 258 9.31 3.24 8.24
CA THR A 258 9.19 1.77 8.14
C THR A 258 8.88 1.25 6.74
N SER A 259 8.88 2.16 5.76
CA SER A 259 8.62 1.91 4.34
C SER A 259 9.19 3.07 3.52
N LEU A 260 10.03 2.79 2.51
CA LEU A 260 10.57 3.84 1.63
C LEU A 260 9.58 4.29 0.54
N HIS A 261 8.31 3.86 0.63
CA HIS A 261 7.25 4.26 -0.28
C HIS A 261 6.51 5.53 0.16
N ASP A 262 6.52 5.89 1.44
CA ASP A 262 5.79 7.08 1.86
C ASP A 262 6.63 8.33 1.53
N THR A 263 6.07 9.22 0.73
CA THR A 263 6.79 10.39 0.19
C THR A 263 6.58 11.67 1.00
N ASN A 264 5.89 11.59 2.14
CA ASN A 264 5.23 12.76 2.75
C ASN A 264 5.75 13.16 4.15
N TYR A 265 6.87 12.61 4.63
CA TYR A 265 7.35 12.80 6.00
C TYR A 265 7.62 14.28 6.35
N ILE A 266 8.28 15.01 5.46
CA ILE A 266 8.62 16.42 5.64
C ILE A 266 7.36 17.31 5.61
N THR A 267 6.41 17.03 4.70
CA THR A 267 5.19 17.84 4.52
C THR A 267 4.35 17.88 5.80
N SER A 268 4.20 16.75 6.50
CA SER A 268 3.42 16.68 7.74
C SER A 268 4.03 17.52 8.87
N SER A 269 5.35 17.45 9.06
CA SER A 269 6.05 18.24 10.08
C SER A 269 5.96 19.75 9.80
N ILE A 270 6.14 20.13 8.52
CA ILE A 270 6.03 21.51 8.06
C ILE A 270 4.62 22.09 8.29
N LEU A 271 3.57 21.35 7.92
CA LEU A 271 2.19 21.81 8.10
C LEU A 271 1.83 22.05 9.56
N ALA A 272 2.52 21.40 10.49
CA ALA A 272 2.32 21.61 11.91
C ALA A 272 2.94 22.91 12.41
N LYS A 273 4.15 23.23 11.97
CA LYS A 273 4.87 24.45 12.36
C LYS A 273 4.18 25.74 11.91
N ILE A 274 3.42 25.69 10.82
CA ILE A 274 2.67 26.85 10.29
C ILE A 274 1.43 27.18 11.16
N ASN A 275 1.16 26.43 12.24
CA ASN A 275 0.06 26.64 13.20
C ASN A 275 -1.34 26.79 12.55
N ARG A 276 -1.53 26.21 11.36
CA ARG A 276 -2.81 26.18 10.64
C ARG A 276 -3.75 25.07 11.13
N ARG A 277 -3.29 24.23 12.06
CA ARG A 277 -3.91 22.96 12.43
C ARG A 277 -3.79 22.72 13.93
N SER A 278 -4.87 22.28 14.55
CA SER A 278 -4.90 21.84 15.94
C SER A 278 -4.57 20.36 16.04
N TYR A 279 -3.70 19.99 16.98
CA TYR A 279 -3.28 18.61 17.20
C TYR A 279 -3.81 18.06 18.53
N PRO A 280 -4.02 16.74 18.63
CA PRO A 280 -4.44 16.08 19.85
C PRO A 280 -3.43 16.31 20.98
N GLN A 281 -3.91 16.36 22.22
CA GLN A 281 -3.03 16.42 23.39
C GLN A 281 -2.61 15.02 23.80
N TYR A 282 -1.31 14.76 23.79
CA TYR A 282 -0.70 13.52 24.24
C TYR A 282 0.71 13.76 24.76
N THR A 283 1.22 12.83 25.57
CA THR A 283 2.62 12.85 25.98
C THR A 283 3.46 12.31 24.84
N TRP A 284 4.33 13.16 24.29
CA TRP A 284 5.34 12.75 23.31
C TRP A 284 6.69 12.69 24.00
N SER A 285 7.52 11.74 23.58
CA SER A 285 8.89 11.62 24.04
C SER A 285 9.69 10.97 22.93
N ARG A 286 10.78 11.62 22.53
CA ARG A 286 11.68 11.06 21.53
C ARG A 286 12.30 9.78 22.07
N SER A 287 12.17 8.71 21.30
CA SER A 287 12.68 7.41 21.68
C SER A 287 14.13 7.25 21.21
N ASN A 288 15.09 7.73 21.99
CA ASN A 288 16.52 7.71 21.60
C ASN A 288 17.16 6.31 21.57
N SER A 289 16.39 5.24 21.78
CA SER A 289 16.88 3.86 21.88
C SER A 289 16.07 2.89 21.01
N ILE A 290 15.53 3.36 19.87
CA ILE A 290 14.86 2.47 18.91
C ILE A 290 15.89 1.48 18.35
N TRP A 291 17.00 1.96 17.81
CA TRP A 291 18.12 1.10 17.41
C TRP A 291 19.18 1.10 18.52
N PRO A 292 19.53 -0.05 19.11
CA PRO A 292 20.54 -0.10 20.17
C PRO A 292 21.93 0.29 19.70
N CYS A 293 22.25 0.04 18.43
CA CYS A 293 23.54 0.36 17.83
C CYS A 293 23.43 0.63 16.33
N ARG A 294 24.47 1.23 15.75
CA ARG A 294 24.58 1.48 14.31
C ARG A 294 24.41 0.23 13.45
N ALA A 295 24.92 -0.92 13.89
CA ALA A 295 24.79 -2.16 13.13
C ALA A 295 23.33 -2.60 12.95
N ASP A 296 22.49 -2.40 13.95
CA ASP A 296 21.06 -2.72 13.86
C ASP A 296 20.31 -1.76 12.94
N LEU A 297 20.67 -0.46 12.98
CA LEU A 297 20.12 0.54 12.05
C LEU A 297 20.49 0.20 10.60
N LEU A 298 21.76 -0.12 10.33
CA LEU A 298 22.20 -0.45 8.97
C LEU A 298 21.55 -1.72 8.43
N LYS A 299 21.37 -2.75 9.27
CA LYS A 299 20.61 -3.96 8.89
C LYS A 299 19.17 -3.63 8.53
N PHE A 300 18.53 -2.75 9.30
CA PHE A 300 17.16 -2.31 9.03
C PHE A 300 17.07 -1.48 7.74
N GLU A 301 18.01 -0.55 7.53
CA GLU A 301 18.12 0.25 6.30
C GLU A 301 18.34 -0.63 5.07
N GLU A 302 19.22 -1.63 5.14
CA GLU A 302 19.42 -2.60 4.05
C GLU A 302 18.10 -3.32 3.72
N ALA A 303 17.38 -3.78 4.74
CA ALA A 303 16.10 -4.46 4.54
C ALA A 303 15.05 -3.56 3.86
N LEU A 304 14.99 -2.27 4.24
CA LEU A 304 14.13 -1.28 3.57
C LEU A 304 14.50 -1.05 2.11
N LEU A 305 15.79 -1.01 1.79
CA LEU A 305 16.27 -0.87 0.41
C LEU A 305 15.91 -2.09 -0.43
N ILE A 306 16.04 -3.30 0.12
CA ILE A 306 15.65 -4.56 -0.53
C ILE A 306 14.14 -4.60 -0.78
N GLU A 307 13.32 -4.18 0.18
CA GLU A 307 11.86 -4.10 -0.02
C GLU A 307 11.52 -3.12 -1.16
N LYS A 308 12.19 -1.97 -1.21
CA LYS A 308 12.01 -0.98 -2.28
C LYS A 308 12.44 -1.52 -3.65
N GLU A 309 13.53 -2.28 -3.70
CA GLU A 309 14.01 -2.96 -4.91
C GLU A 309 12.96 -3.98 -5.39
N PHE A 310 12.48 -4.84 -4.50
CA PHE A 310 11.41 -5.80 -4.78
C PHE A 310 10.17 -5.12 -5.37
N GLU A 311 9.66 -4.07 -4.72
CA GLU A 311 8.48 -3.34 -5.18
C GLU A 311 8.72 -2.62 -6.51
N THR A 312 9.95 -2.20 -6.80
CA THR A 312 10.30 -1.66 -8.12
C THR A 312 10.24 -2.74 -9.19
N MET A 313 10.76 -3.93 -8.92
CA MET A 313 10.65 -5.07 -9.84
C MET A 313 9.19 -5.49 -10.07
N VAL A 314 8.37 -5.53 -9.03
CA VAL A 314 6.96 -5.92 -9.14
C VAL A 314 6.13 -4.93 -9.96
N LYS A 315 6.44 -3.62 -9.90
CA LYS A 315 5.73 -2.59 -10.68
C LYS A 315 5.82 -2.81 -12.20
N ASP A 316 6.93 -3.35 -12.67
CA ASP A 316 7.14 -3.62 -14.09
C ASP A 316 6.43 -4.90 -14.56
N ILE A 317 5.86 -5.68 -13.63
CA ILE A 317 5.15 -6.92 -13.92
C ILE A 317 3.65 -6.62 -14.08
N PRO A 318 3.05 -6.88 -15.26
CA PRO A 318 1.60 -6.71 -15.47
C PRO A 318 0.80 -7.52 -14.45
N ARG A 319 -0.25 -6.92 -13.86
CA ARG A 319 -1.15 -7.62 -12.94
C ARG A 319 -2.03 -8.65 -13.66
N THR A 320 -2.39 -8.40 -14.92
CA THR A 320 -3.19 -9.29 -15.79
C THR A 320 -2.53 -9.48 -17.16
N ARG A 321 -2.88 -10.58 -17.86
CA ARG A 321 -2.51 -10.78 -19.27
C ARG A 321 -3.53 -10.06 -20.14
N THR A 322 -3.25 -8.84 -20.57
CA THR A 322 -4.16 -8.12 -21.48
C THR A 322 -4.26 -8.82 -22.83
N ALA A 323 -5.47 -9.15 -23.27
CA ALA A 323 -5.72 -9.80 -24.56
C ALA A 323 -5.28 -8.88 -25.71
N GLY A 324 -4.17 -9.22 -26.37
CA GLY A 324 -3.68 -8.51 -27.57
C GLY A 324 -2.19 -8.12 -27.55
N GLN A 325 -1.49 -8.23 -26.42
CA GLN A 325 -0.03 -8.11 -26.40
C GLN A 325 0.61 -9.41 -26.92
N LYS A 326 1.45 -9.29 -27.96
CA LYS A 326 2.25 -10.40 -28.49
C LYS A 326 3.29 -10.83 -27.43
N ASP A 327 3.15 -12.06 -26.97
CA ASP A 327 4.19 -12.96 -26.43
C ASP A 327 5.34 -12.34 -25.59
N ASN A 328 5.01 -11.64 -24.50
CA ASN A 328 5.96 -11.30 -23.42
C ASN A 328 5.92 -12.33 -22.26
N GLY A 329 5.40 -13.54 -22.51
CA GLY A 329 5.16 -14.54 -21.46
C GLY A 329 6.42 -15.03 -20.76
N GLU A 330 7.50 -15.22 -21.51
CA GLU A 330 8.81 -15.65 -20.98
C GLU A 330 9.47 -14.53 -20.16
N ASP A 331 9.40 -13.27 -20.62
CA ASP A 331 9.96 -12.12 -19.90
C ASP A 331 9.26 -11.89 -18.55
N VAL A 332 7.93 -12.03 -18.49
CA VAL A 332 7.17 -11.91 -17.23
C VAL A 332 7.53 -13.04 -16.26
N GLN A 333 7.69 -14.27 -16.76
CA GLN A 333 8.09 -15.40 -15.91
C GLN A 333 9.51 -15.23 -15.37
N ALA A 334 10.44 -14.72 -16.18
CA ALA A 334 11.79 -14.39 -15.75
C ALA A 334 11.84 -13.26 -14.70
N LEU A 335 11.00 -12.24 -14.85
CA LEU A 335 10.86 -11.17 -13.85
C LEU A 335 10.29 -11.70 -12.52
N LEU A 336 9.25 -12.53 -12.57
CA LEU A 336 8.69 -13.18 -11.38
C LEU A 336 9.73 -14.07 -10.69
N ALA A 337 10.51 -14.85 -11.45
CA ALA A 337 11.59 -15.67 -10.91
C ALA A 337 12.69 -14.82 -10.26
N SER A 338 13.05 -13.68 -10.86
CA SER A 338 13.99 -12.71 -10.28
C SER A 338 13.47 -12.13 -8.96
N CYS A 339 12.18 -11.78 -8.89
CA CYS A 339 11.55 -11.31 -7.66
C CYS A 339 11.62 -12.37 -6.56
N TRP A 340 11.31 -13.63 -6.89
CA TRP A 340 11.42 -14.74 -5.93
C TRP A 340 12.86 -14.98 -5.48
N SER A 341 13.84 -14.93 -6.39
CA SER A 341 15.26 -15.07 -6.09
C SER A 341 15.73 -14.03 -5.06
N LEU A 342 15.25 -12.77 -5.18
CA LEU A 342 15.52 -11.74 -4.18
C LEU A 342 14.95 -12.12 -2.80
N CYS A 343 13.70 -12.60 -2.73
CA CYS A 343 13.10 -13.08 -1.49
C CYS A 343 13.88 -14.26 -0.88
N GLU A 344 14.22 -15.26 -1.69
CA GLU A 344 14.97 -16.45 -1.30
C GLU A 344 16.34 -16.08 -0.73
N SER A 345 17.03 -15.11 -1.35
CA SER A 345 18.35 -14.66 -0.92
C SER A 345 18.38 -14.11 0.51
N LYS A 346 17.23 -13.67 1.05
CA LYS A 346 17.11 -13.09 2.40
C LYS A 346 16.51 -14.06 3.42
N MET A 347 16.18 -15.29 3.04
CA MET A 347 15.60 -16.29 3.96
C MET A 347 16.53 -16.65 5.12
N SER A 348 17.83 -16.84 4.88
CA SER A 348 18.79 -17.18 5.95
C SER A 348 18.92 -16.04 6.96
N VAL A 349 19.01 -14.79 6.47
CA VAL A 349 19.10 -13.61 7.33
C VAL A 349 17.82 -13.42 8.13
N TRP A 350 16.66 -13.71 7.52
CA TRP A 350 15.38 -13.69 8.22
C TRP A 350 15.29 -14.73 9.35
N ASP A 351 15.78 -15.96 9.13
CA ASP A 351 15.84 -17.00 10.16
C ASP A 351 16.72 -16.58 11.35
N GLU A 352 17.86 -15.93 11.08
CA GLU A 352 18.73 -15.37 12.11
C GLU A 352 18.03 -14.26 12.91
N CYS A 353 17.27 -13.37 12.24
CA CYS A 353 16.49 -12.35 12.93
C CYS A 353 15.45 -12.97 13.88
N ILE A 354 14.71 -13.99 13.43
CA ILE A 354 13.73 -14.70 14.27
C ILE A 354 14.41 -15.30 15.49
N TYR A 355 15.52 -16.01 15.29
CA TYR A 355 16.26 -16.66 16.39
C TYR A 355 16.77 -15.64 17.41
N SER A 356 17.37 -14.54 16.93
CA SER A 356 17.87 -13.47 17.78
C SER A 356 16.75 -12.87 18.63
N GLU A 357 15.62 -12.53 18.02
CA GLU A 357 14.55 -11.83 18.73
C GLU A 357 13.76 -12.73 19.69
N GLN A 358 13.68 -14.04 19.44
CA GLN A 358 13.14 -15.00 20.41
C GLN A 358 13.87 -14.95 21.76
N THR A 359 15.14 -14.53 21.77
CA THR A 359 15.95 -14.40 23.00
C THR A 359 15.93 -12.99 23.62
N SER A 360 15.67 -11.96 22.81
CA SER A 360 15.79 -10.53 23.15
C SER A 360 14.59 -9.97 23.95
N GLN A 361 13.40 -10.60 23.84
CA GLN A 361 12.15 -10.17 24.49
C GLN A 361 11.80 -8.68 24.26
N ARG A 362 12.16 -8.11 23.10
CA ARG A 362 11.87 -6.71 22.82
C ARG A 362 10.35 -6.51 22.70
N PRO A 363 9.80 -5.38 23.19
CA PRO A 363 8.38 -5.08 23.04
C PRO A 363 7.94 -5.12 21.58
N TYR A 364 6.77 -5.72 21.32
CA TYR A 364 6.29 -5.98 19.96
C TYR A 364 6.25 -4.73 19.06
N TYR A 365 5.80 -3.60 19.60
CA TYR A 365 5.74 -2.32 18.87
C TYR A 365 7.10 -1.79 18.41
N LYS A 366 8.21 -2.18 19.06
CA LYS A 366 9.57 -1.79 18.64
C LYS A 366 10.15 -2.73 17.59
N ARG A 367 9.58 -3.93 17.40
CA ARG A 367 10.04 -4.91 16.41
C ARG A 367 9.77 -4.46 14.97
N ARG A 368 8.85 -3.52 14.77
CA ARG A 368 8.57 -2.90 13.46
C ARG A 368 9.77 -2.16 12.85
N PHE A 369 10.79 -1.89 13.66
CA PHE A 369 12.05 -1.23 13.27
C PHE A 369 13.21 -2.21 13.07
N GLU A 370 12.93 -3.51 13.00
CA GLU A 370 13.94 -4.55 12.77
C GLU A 370 13.89 -5.08 11.36
N ALA A 371 15.06 -5.51 10.86
CA ALA A 371 15.19 -6.14 9.54
C ALA A 371 14.25 -7.35 9.39
N GLY A 372 14.11 -8.18 10.45
CA GLY A 372 13.23 -9.35 10.44
C GLY A 372 11.77 -9.02 10.16
N TRP A 373 11.28 -7.86 10.59
CA TRP A 373 9.93 -7.40 10.26
C TRP A 373 9.76 -7.11 8.76
N ILE A 374 10.75 -6.45 8.16
CA ILE A 374 10.75 -6.14 6.73
C ILE A 374 10.89 -7.43 5.91
N TYR A 375 11.79 -8.34 6.27
CA TYR A 375 11.93 -9.62 5.58
C TYR A 375 10.70 -10.52 5.73
N THR A 376 10.00 -10.48 6.86
CA THR A 376 8.71 -11.20 7.00
C THR A 376 7.68 -10.65 6.00
N ARG A 377 7.64 -9.33 5.81
CA ARG A 377 6.78 -8.69 4.81
C ARG A 377 7.20 -9.04 3.38
N LEU A 378 8.50 -9.05 3.09
CA LEU A 378 9.06 -9.47 1.81
C LEU A 378 8.66 -10.92 1.46
N LEU A 379 8.77 -11.85 2.41
CA LEU A 379 8.39 -13.24 2.22
C LEU A 379 6.88 -13.43 2.08
N ASP A 380 6.06 -12.70 2.85
CA ASP A 380 4.60 -12.65 2.65
C ASP A 380 4.26 -12.26 1.20
N ARG A 381 4.88 -11.19 0.68
CA ARG A 381 4.74 -10.80 -0.74
C ARG A 381 5.31 -11.84 -1.70
N GLY A 382 6.40 -12.51 -1.32
CA GLY A 382 6.99 -13.62 -2.05
C GLY A 382 6.03 -14.78 -2.28
N THR A 383 5.11 -15.06 -1.34
CA THR A 383 4.08 -16.10 -1.55
C THR A 383 3.14 -15.77 -2.71
N GLU A 384 2.83 -14.50 -2.93
CA GLU A 384 2.03 -14.04 -4.07
C GLU A 384 2.79 -14.22 -5.40
N ILE A 385 4.11 -14.04 -5.39
CA ILE A 385 4.97 -14.30 -6.56
C ILE A 385 4.98 -15.80 -6.90
N LEU A 386 5.16 -16.67 -5.90
CA LEU A 386 5.12 -18.13 -6.07
C LEU A 386 3.78 -18.63 -6.63
N ALA A 387 2.68 -18.07 -6.14
CA ALA A 387 1.34 -18.36 -6.65
C ALA A 387 1.23 -18.07 -8.16
N ARG A 388 1.81 -16.94 -8.61
CA ARG A 388 1.83 -16.53 -10.02
C ARG A 388 2.80 -17.37 -10.87
N LEU A 389 3.88 -17.86 -10.27
CA LEU A 389 4.79 -18.83 -10.89
C LEU A 389 4.19 -20.25 -10.93
N HIS A 390 3.08 -20.48 -10.23
CA HIS A 390 2.45 -21.79 -10.03
C HIS A 390 3.32 -22.78 -9.24
N GLU A 391 4.25 -22.28 -8.43
CA GLU A 391 5.13 -23.05 -7.54
C GLU A 391 4.45 -23.27 -6.18
N TYR A 392 3.33 -23.97 -6.19
CA TYR A 392 2.42 -24.08 -5.04
C TYR A 392 3.00 -24.91 -3.88
N GLU A 393 3.84 -25.89 -4.17
CA GLU A 393 4.55 -26.69 -3.18
C GLU A 393 5.50 -25.81 -2.36
N LEU A 394 6.27 -24.96 -3.05
CA LEU A 394 7.16 -23.99 -2.40
C LEU A 394 6.35 -22.93 -1.66
N GLU A 395 5.26 -22.43 -2.27
CA GLU A 395 4.35 -21.48 -1.62
C GLU A 395 3.83 -22.04 -0.29
N SER A 396 3.36 -23.29 -0.29
CA SER A 396 2.90 -23.97 0.92
C SER A 396 4.00 -24.08 1.97
N LEU A 397 5.23 -24.42 1.59
CA LEU A 397 6.36 -24.51 2.51
C LEU A 397 6.66 -23.16 3.18
N ILE A 398 6.66 -22.08 2.41
CA ILE A 398 6.89 -20.72 2.93
C ILE A 398 5.76 -20.29 3.87
N LEU A 399 4.50 -20.57 3.52
CA LEU A 399 3.36 -20.28 4.40
C LEU A 399 3.44 -21.03 5.73
N HIS A 400 3.84 -22.30 5.74
CA HIS A 400 4.08 -23.02 6.99
C HIS A 400 5.21 -22.38 7.81
N LYS A 401 6.30 -21.95 7.15
CA LYS A 401 7.42 -21.27 7.83
C LYS A 401 6.98 -19.93 8.45
N LEU A 402 6.20 -19.12 7.73
CA LEU A 402 5.59 -17.89 8.24
C LEU A 402 4.67 -18.14 9.45
N LEU A 403 3.86 -19.20 9.40
CA LEU A 403 2.97 -19.60 10.49
C LEU A 403 3.70 -20.20 11.71
N SER A 404 4.89 -20.77 11.51
CA SER A 404 5.67 -21.40 12.59
C SER A 404 6.31 -20.40 13.55
N GLN A 405 6.62 -19.18 13.09
CA GLN A 405 7.20 -18.13 13.92
C GLN A 405 6.10 -17.32 14.65
N ARG A 406 6.45 -16.77 15.82
CA ARG A 406 5.59 -15.91 16.67
C ARG A 406 6.30 -14.62 17.08
N VAL A 407 7.15 -14.09 16.21
CA VAL A 407 8.01 -12.94 16.48
C VAL A 407 7.54 -11.68 15.76
N TYR A 408 7.27 -11.81 14.46
CA TYR A 408 6.97 -10.71 13.56
C TYR A 408 5.61 -10.91 12.88
N ARG A 409 4.92 -9.81 12.60
CA ARG A 409 3.71 -9.77 11.77
C ARG A 409 2.59 -10.71 12.24
N LEU A 410 2.38 -10.79 13.55
CA LEU A 410 1.39 -11.64 14.22
C LEU A 410 -0.03 -11.44 13.66
N GLY A 411 -0.41 -10.20 13.31
CA GLY A 411 -1.73 -9.92 12.76
C GLY A 411 -1.97 -10.51 11.36
N LYS A 412 -0.91 -10.96 10.67
CA LYS A 412 -1.01 -11.56 9.33
C LYS A 412 -1.25 -13.06 9.32
N ARG A 413 -1.32 -13.70 10.49
CA ARG A 413 -1.49 -15.15 10.60
C ARG A 413 -2.77 -15.65 9.96
N GLY A 414 -3.90 -14.94 10.15
CA GLY A 414 -5.16 -15.32 9.50
C GLY A 414 -5.08 -15.31 7.97
N LYS A 415 -4.46 -14.29 7.36
CA LYS A 415 -4.15 -14.25 5.93
C LYS A 415 -3.36 -15.49 5.49
N TRP A 416 -2.31 -15.85 6.25
CA TRP A 416 -1.47 -17.00 5.92
C TRP A 416 -2.23 -18.34 6.03
N TYR A 417 -3.06 -18.51 7.06
CA TYR A 417 -3.91 -19.69 7.21
C TYR A 417 -4.91 -19.83 6.05
N GLU A 418 -5.61 -18.75 5.69
CA GLU A 418 -6.57 -18.77 4.59
C GLU A 418 -5.91 -19.14 3.26
N ARG A 419 -4.73 -18.56 3.00
CA ARG A 419 -3.97 -18.85 1.78
C ARG A 419 -3.44 -20.27 1.79
N LEU A 420 -2.90 -20.76 2.90
CA LEU A 420 -2.40 -22.13 3.01
C LEU A 420 -3.52 -23.16 2.79
N ALA A 421 -4.68 -22.96 3.43
CA ALA A 421 -5.84 -23.82 3.23
C ALA A 421 -6.33 -23.78 1.77
N LEU A 422 -6.20 -22.65 1.07
CA LEU A 422 -6.53 -22.53 -0.36
C LEU A 422 -5.57 -23.34 -1.23
N VAL A 423 -4.26 -23.20 -0.98
CA VAL A 423 -3.18 -23.91 -1.68
C VAL A 423 -3.35 -25.43 -1.53
N GLN A 424 -3.54 -25.90 -0.29
CA GLN A 424 -3.79 -27.32 0.02
C GLN A 424 -5.07 -27.84 -0.65
N MET A 425 -6.16 -27.07 -0.59
CA MET A 425 -7.45 -27.52 -1.14
C MET A 425 -7.45 -27.63 -2.68
N ASN A 426 -6.79 -26.70 -3.37
CA ASN A 426 -7.01 -26.49 -4.81
C ASN A 426 -5.78 -26.72 -5.70
N TYR A 427 -4.56 -26.72 -5.15
CA TYR A 427 -3.35 -26.55 -5.98
C TYR A 427 -2.30 -27.69 -5.86
N LEU A 428 -2.09 -28.30 -4.68
CA LEU A 428 -0.91 -29.17 -4.41
C LEU A 428 -0.86 -30.58 -5.07
N GLU A 429 -1.92 -31.13 -5.64
CA GLU A 429 -1.90 -32.29 -6.57
C GLU A 429 -3.34 -32.58 -7.01
N ARG A 430 -3.57 -32.81 -8.32
CA ARG A 430 -4.94 -32.92 -8.89
C ARG A 430 -5.24 -34.27 -9.54
N LYS A 431 -4.25 -35.15 -9.70
CA LYS A 431 -4.41 -36.37 -10.51
C LYS A 431 -4.87 -37.58 -9.69
N ASP A 432 -4.49 -37.66 -8.42
CA ASP A 432 -4.84 -38.78 -7.55
C ASP A 432 -5.95 -38.38 -6.56
N ALA A 433 -7.10 -39.05 -6.65
CA ALA A 433 -8.25 -38.81 -5.79
C ALA A 433 -7.98 -39.07 -4.29
N LYS A 434 -7.10 -40.03 -3.96
CA LYS A 434 -6.70 -40.31 -2.58
C LYS A 434 -5.85 -39.16 -2.04
N VAL A 435 -4.89 -38.68 -2.83
CA VAL A 435 -4.04 -37.53 -2.46
C VAL A 435 -4.89 -36.28 -2.32
N MET A 436 -5.82 -36.00 -3.25
CA MET A 436 -6.74 -34.87 -3.13
C MET A 436 -7.60 -34.95 -1.87
N ARG A 437 -8.11 -36.14 -1.52
CA ARG A 437 -8.87 -36.32 -0.27
C ARG A 437 -8.01 -36.04 0.95
N GLU A 438 -6.74 -36.47 0.94
CA GLU A 438 -5.81 -36.21 2.04
C GLU A 438 -5.47 -34.72 2.14
N GLN A 439 -5.20 -34.05 1.03
CA GLN A 439 -4.95 -32.61 1.01
C GLN A 439 -6.14 -31.79 1.52
N LYS A 440 -7.37 -32.23 1.24
CA LYS A 440 -8.58 -31.60 1.82
C LYS A 440 -8.69 -31.82 3.32
N LYS A 441 -8.22 -32.93 3.87
CA LYS A 441 -8.13 -33.11 5.32
C LYS A 441 -7.06 -32.21 5.92
N CYS A 442 -5.89 -32.09 5.28
CA CYS A 442 -4.87 -31.13 5.69
C CYS A 442 -5.42 -29.70 5.69
N ALA A 443 -6.13 -29.29 4.63
CA ALA A 443 -6.79 -27.99 4.56
C ALA A 443 -7.83 -27.79 5.66
N LEU A 444 -8.61 -28.83 5.99
CA LEU A 444 -9.58 -28.78 7.09
C LEU A 444 -8.86 -28.58 8.42
N GLN A 445 -7.79 -29.33 8.67
CA GLN A 445 -6.98 -29.18 9.87
C GLN A 445 -6.35 -27.79 9.95
N THR A 446 -5.79 -27.27 8.86
CA THR A 446 -5.25 -25.89 8.78
C THR A 446 -6.30 -24.86 9.20
N CYS A 447 -7.55 -25.00 8.75
CA CYS A 447 -8.63 -24.10 9.17
C CYS A 447 -8.99 -24.26 10.66
N ILE A 448 -9.00 -25.50 11.17
CA ILE A 448 -9.26 -25.77 12.59
C ILE A 448 -8.15 -25.18 13.45
N ASP A 449 -6.89 -25.33 13.05
CA ASP A 449 -5.74 -24.75 13.74
C ASP A 449 -5.82 -23.22 13.77
N ALA A 450 -6.30 -22.61 12.68
CA ALA A 450 -6.53 -21.17 12.61
C ALA A 450 -7.59 -20.68 13.62
N LEU A 451 -8.65 -21.46 13.87
CA LEU A 451 -9.65 -21.13 14.89
C LEU A 451 -9.13 -21.26 16.33
N HIS A 452 -8.12 -22.10 16.55
CA HIS A 452 -7.49 -22.28 17.86
C HIS A 452 -6.34 -21.30 18.12
N ASP A 453 -5.88 -20.57 17.10
CA ASP A 453 -4.79 -19.61 17.24
C ASP A 453 -5.32 -18.26 17.74
N PRO A 454 -4.98 -17.84 18.98
CA PRO A 454 -5.50 -16.60 19.55
C PRO A 454 -5.00 -15.34 18.84
N LEU A 455 -3.98 -15.45 17.99
CA LEU A 455 -3.40 -14.34 17.22
C LEU A 455 -4.10 -14.15 15.85
N VAL A 456 -5.09 -14.98 15.52
CA VAL A 456 -5.89 -14.79 14.30
C VAL A 456 -6.95 -13.73 14.56
N HIS A 457 -6.79 -12.59 13.90
CA HIS A 457 -7.74 -11.48 13.95
C HIS A 457 -9.15 -11.91 13.54
N GLN A 458 -10.17 -11.28 14.13
CA GLN A 458 -11.58 -11.64 14.00
C GLN A 458 -12.06 -11.60 12.54
N ILE A 459 -11.46 -10.71 11.77
CA ILE A 459 -11.67 -10.53 10.34
C ILE A 459 -11.58 -11.83 9.51
N TYR A 460 -10.64 -12.72 9.83
CA TYR A 460 -10.37 -13.93 9.05
C TYR A 460 -11.26 -15.10 9.48
N ILE A 461 -11.86 -15.01 10.67
CA ILE A 461 -12.60 -16.11 11.30
C ILE A 461 -13.78 -16.56 10.45
N HIS A 462 -14.54 -15.61 9.87
CA HIS A 462 -15.69 -15.95 9.03
C HIS A 462 -15.29 -16.76 7.79
N GLY A 463 -14.29 -16.29 7.04
CA GLY A 463 -13.79 -16.98 5.84
C GLY A 463 -13.25 -18.38 6.14
N ILE A 464 -12.59 -18.54 7.30
CA ILE A 464 -12.11 -19.83 7.80
C ILE A 464 -13.29 -20.77 8.11
N GLN A 465 -14.33 -20.30 8.80
CA GLN A 465 -15.50 -21.11 9.18
C GLN A 465 -16.33 -21.56 7.96
N GLU A 466 -16.53 -20.68 6.98
CA GLU A 466 -17.18 -21.05 5.72
C GLU A 466 -16.42 -22.16 4.98
N ARG A 467 -15.08 -22.06 5.01
CA ARG A 467 -14.20 -23.05 4.41
C ARG A 467 -14.28 -24.40 5.13
N ILE A 468 -14.37 -24.40 6.46
CA ILE A 468 -14.62 -25.63 7.25
C ILE A 468 -15.94 -26.27 6.79
N LYS A 469 -17.06 -25.54 6.80
CA LYS A 469 -18.36 -26.05 6.33
C LYS A 469 -18.28 -26.63 4.92
N ARG A 470 -17.50 -26.01 4.04
CA ARG A 470 -17.30 -26.46 2.65
C ARG A 470 -16.48 -27.75 2.59
N LEU A 471 -15.36 -27.81 3.30
CA LEU A 471 -14.47 -28.96 3.34
C LEU A 471 -15.13 -30.18 3.97
N GLU A 472 -15.87 -30.02 5.07
CA GLU A 472 -16.60 -31.11 5.71
C GLU A 472 -17.64 -31.74 4.79
N ARG A 473 -18.38 -30.91 4.04
CA ARG A 473 -19.30 -31.37 2.98
C ARG A 473 -18.56 -32.15 1.89
N GLN A 474 -17.43 -31.62 1.40
CA GLN A 474 -16.62 -32.28 0.37
C GLN A 474 -15.95 -33.58 0.84
N LEU A 475 -15.62 -33.67 2.13
CA LEU A 475 -15.07 -34.87 2.75
C LEU A 475 -16.15 -35.88 3.16
N SER A 476 -17.42 -35.49 3.08
CA SER A 476 -18.58 -36.28 3.49
C SER A 476 -18.53 -36.66 4.96
N ILE A 477 -18.13 -35.71 5.82
CA ILE A 477 -18.14 -35.88 7.27
C ILE A 477 -19.60 -35.97 7.74
N PRO A 478 -19.98 -36.94 8.59
CA PRO A 478 -21.34 -37.08 9.10
C PRO A 478 -21.83 -35.79 9.80
N LYS A 479 -23.09 -35.37 9.60
CA LYS A 479 -23.63 -34.12 10.17
C LYS A 479 -23.41 -33.96 11.68
N ARG A 480 -23.41 -35.06 12.45
CA ARG A 480 -23.18 -35.07 13.90
C ARG A 480 -21.73 -34.74 14.31
N GLU A 481 -20.80 -34.88 13.37
CA GLU A 481 -19.35 -34.63 13.52
C GLU A 481 -18.93 -33.33 12.80
N GLN A 482 -19.86 -32.66 12.12
CA GLN A 482 -19.61 -31.36 11.48
C GLN A 482 -19.62 -30.25 12.53
N HIS A 483 -18.79 -29.23 12.32
CA HIS A 483 -18.81 -28.04 13.15
C HIS A 483 -20.13 -27.29 12.98
N ASP A 484 -20.81 -27.03 14.09
CA ASP A 484 -22.00 -26.19 14.10
C ASP A 484 -21.61 -24.72 14.31
N PHE A 485 -22.05 -23.92 13.36
CA PHE A 485 -21.78 -22.51 13.19
C PHE A 485 -23.09 -21.77 12.90
N SER A 486 -24.23 -22.37 13.25
CA SER A 486 -25.59 -21.85 13.03
C SER A 486 -25.86 -20.56 13.79
N TYR A 487 -25.18 -20.35 14.93
CA TYR A 487 -25.20 -19.09 15.68
C TYR A 487 -24.64 -17.90 14.89
N MET A 488 -23.93 -18.15 13.79
CA MET A 488 -23.34 -17.11 12.93
C MET A 488 -24.08 -16.93 11.60
N SER A 489 -25.28 -17.51 11.43
CA SER A 489 -25.95 -17.53 10.13
C SER A 489 -26.30 -16.11 9.67
N LEU A 490 -25.37 -15.50 8.91
CA LEU A 490 -25.51 -14.25 8.20
C LEU A 490 -26.79 -14.30 7.39
N ARG A 491 -27.71 -13.39 7.66
CA ARG A 491 -28.77 -13.11 6.70
C ARG A 491 -28.04 -12.63 5.44
N LYS A 492 -28.26 -13.30 4.30
CA LYS A 492 -27.78 -12.78 3.03
C LYS A 492 -28.20 -11.31 2.92
N PRO A 493 -27.33 -10.42 2.40
CA PRO A 493 -27.71 -9.03 2.23
C PRO A 493 -28.99 -8.98 1.41
N ARG A 494 -29.93 -8.13 1.84
CA ARG A 494 -31.14 -7.92 1.07
C ARG A 494 -30.73 -7.26 -0.25
N GLU A 495 -31.37 -7.64 -1.34
CA GLU A 495 -31.22 -6.92 -2.61
C GLU A 495 -32.51 -6.11 -2.84
N ILE A 496 -32.36 -4.82 -3.10
CA ILE A 496 -33.46 -3.93 -3.47
C ILE A 496 -33.22 -3.34 -4.84
N THR A 497 -34.29 -2.89 -5.49
CA THR A 497 -34.21 -2.16 -6.75
C THR A 497 -34.88 -0.81 -6.59
N VAL A 498 -34.14 0.24 -6.92
CA VAL A 498 -34.61 1.62 -6.98
C VAL A 498 -34.58 2.06 -8.44
N TYR A 499 -35.52 2.91 -8.84
CA TYR A 499 -35.62 3.42 -10.20
C TYR A 499 -35.31 4.91 -10.21
N GLY A 500 -34.43 5.34 -11.11
CA GLY A 500 -34.04 6.73 -11.28
C GLY A 500 -34.04 7.15 -12.76
N GLU A 501 -34.23 8.44 -13.00
CA GLU A 501 -34.10 9.01 -14.35
C GLU A 501 -32.63 9.41 -14.57
N ARG A 502 -31.98 8.82 -15.57
CA ARG A 502 -30.59 9.14 -15.94
C ARG A 502 -30.57 10.24 -16.99
N ILE A 503 -29.74 11.26 -16.77
CA ILE A 503 -29.56 12.42 -17.66
C ILE A 503 -28.41 12.17 -18.65
N SER A 504 -27.34 11.50 -18.22
CA SER A 504 -26.17 11.20 -19.07
C SER A 504 -26.46 10.13 -20.13
N ASN A 505 -25.99 10.33 -21.37
CA ASN A 505 -26.12 9.35 -22.46
C ASN A 505 -25.29 8.07 -22.22
N ASP A 506 -25.74 6.94 -22.78
CA ASP A 506 -25.09 5.62 -22.65
C ASP A 506 -23.67 5.53 -23.24
N ASP A 507 -23.26 6.48 -24.10
CA ASP A 507 -21.96 6.47 -24.78
C ASP A 507 -20.78 6.98 -23.92
N ASP A 508 -21.04 7.58 -22.75
CA ASP A 508 -20.01 8.12 -21.85
C ASP A 508 -19.51 7.05 -20.84
N VAL A 509 -18.85 6.00 -21.35
CA VAL A 509 -18.38 4.82 -20.58
C VAL A 509 -17.32 5.17 -19.50
N ASN A 510 -16.75 6.38 -19.52
CA ASN A 510 -15.70 6.83 -18.59
C ASN A 510 -16.09 8.08 -17.75
N LYS A 511 -17.38 8.41 -17.63
CA LYS A 511 -17.82 9.51 -16.74
C LYS A 511 -18.81 9.01 -15.71
N LYS A 512 -18.75 9.56 -14.49
CA LYS A 512 -19.74 9.30 -13.44
C LYS A 512 -21.14 9.56 -14.00
N SER A 513 -22.05 8.59 -13.80
CA SER A 513 -23.41 8.68 -14.29
C SER A 513 -24.15 9.84 -13.61
N ILE A 514 -24.85 10.66 -14.40
CA ILE A 514 -25.62 11.80 -13.90
C ILE A 514 -27.10 11.44 -13.92
N TRP A 515 -27.76 11.63 -12.79
CA TRP A 515 -29.16 11.29 -12.54
C TRP A 515 -29.97 12.53 -12.20
N ARG A 516 -31.29 12.40 -12.17
CA ARG A 516 -32.21 13.47 -11.79
C ARG A 516 -32.84 13.18 -10.44
N THR A 517 -32.78 14.16 -9.55
CA THR A 517 -33.52 14.21 -8.27
C THR A 517 -35.02 14.40 -8.50
N ASN A 518 -35.85 14.17 -7.47
CA ASN A 518 -37.29 14.44 -7.55
C ASN A 518 -37.60 15.92 -7.86
N ASN A 519 -36.69 16.84 -7.54
CA ASN A 519 -36.83 18.27 -7.76
C ASN A 519 -36.28 18.73 -9.12
N GLY A 520 -35.80 17.80 -9.96
CA GLY A 520 -35.30 18.10 -11.30
C GLY A 520 -33.82 18.50 -11.36
N ALA A 521 -33.11 18.59 -10.23
CA ALA A 521 -31.67 18.86 -10.19
C ALA A 521 -30.84 17.63 -10.56
N GLU A 522 -29.63 17.86 -11.07
CA GLU A 522 -28.65 16.81 -11.37
C GLU A 522 -28.06 16.23 -10.06
N CYS A 523 -27.92 14.91 -9.98
CA CYS A 523 -27.34 14.21 -8.83
C CYS A 523 -26.58 12.94 -9.22
N SER A 524 -25.92 12.33 -8.23
CA SER A 524 -25.26 11.04 -8.37
C SER A 524 -26.23 9.87 -8.15
N VAL A 525 -25.79 8.65 -8.43
CA VAL A 525 -26.60 7.44 -8.25
C VAL A 525 -26.91 7.16 -6.78
N GLU A 526 -26.00 7.52 -5.88
CA GLU A 526 -26.13 7.38 -4.43
C GLU A 526 -27.18 8.33 -3.87
N GLU A 527 -27.28 9.54 -4.42
CA GLU A 527 -28.32 10.51 -4.03
C GLU A 527 -29.73 10.02 -4.41
N VAL A 528 -29.89 9.33 -5.55
CA VAL A 528 -31.16 8.69 -5.93
C VAL A 528 -31.57 7.65 -4.88
N ALA A 529 -30.61 6.86 -4.38
CA ALA A 529 -30.87 5.90 -3.32
C ALA A 529 -31.19 6.59 -1.98
N LEU A 530 -30.50 7.68 -1.63
CA LEU A 530 -30.81 8.49 -0.44
C LEU A 530 -32.23 9.04 -0.46
N GLU A 531 -32.71 9.57 -1.60
CA GLU A 531 -34.09 10.02 -1.75
C GLU A 531 -35.11 8.89 -1.53
N TYR A 532 -34.80 7.67 -1.98
CA TYR A 532 -35.64 6.49 -1.73
C TYR A 532 -35.73 6.18 -0.23
N TYR A 533 -34.60 6.19 0.49
CA TYR A 533 -34.59 5.94 1.94
C TYR A 533 -35.26 7.06 2.72
N ALA A 534 -35.10 8.32 2.31
CA ALA A 534 -35.78 9.47 2.89
C ALA A 534 -37.32 9.30 2.84
N LYS A 535 -37.86 8.83 1.70
CA LYS A 535 -39.30 8.51 1.57
C LYS A 535 -39.76 7.37 2.49
N LYS A 536 -38.84 6.49 2.91
CA LYS A 536 -39.11 5.42 3.89
C LYS A 536 -38.91 5.87 5.34
N GLY A 537 -38.61 7.15 5.58
CA GLY A 537 -38.42 7.74 6.90
C GLY A 537 -37.01 7.53 7.47
N PHE A 538 -36.00 7.28 6.64
CA PHE A 538 -34.61 7.21 7.08
C PHE A 538 -33.91 8.56 6.85
N LYS A 539 -33.02 8.95 7.77
CA LYS A 539 -31.92 9.86 7.46
C LYS A 539 -30.81 9.05 6.78
N GLY A 540 -29.96 9.68 5.98
CA GLY A 540 -28.87 8.97 5.31
C GLY A 540 -27.69 9.87 4.96
N LEU A 541 -26.50 9.27 4.99
CA LEU A 541 -25.24 9.91 4.60
C LEU A 541 -24.54 9.06 3.55
N HIS A 542 -24.09 9.68 2.45
CA HIS A 542 -23.09 9.11 1.56
C HIS A 542 -21.72 9.36 2.20
N ALA A 543 -21.26 8.42 3.00
CA ALA A 543 -20.09 8.58 3.85
C ALA A 543 -19.04 7.47 3.65
N GLU A 544 -19.33 6.44 2.86
CA GLU A 544 -18.53 5.21 2.80
C GLU A 544 -18.17 4.76 4.23
N ASN A 545 -16.88 4.61 4.54
CA ASN A 545 -16.40 4.32 5.90
C ASN A 545 -16.14 5.55 6.78
N GLY A 546 -16.33 6.77 6.28
CA GLY A 546 -16.03 8.02 6.97
C GLY A 546 -16.72 8.15 8.32
N ILE A 547 -18.03 7.91 8.38
CA ILE A 547 -18.81 8.07 9.61
C ILE A 547 -18.47 7.02 10.67
N ILE A 548 -18.22 5.77 10.26
CA ILE A 548 -17.79 4.71 11.18
C ILE A 548 -16.38 4.97 11.70
N ARG A 549 -15.47 5.45 10.86
CA ARG A 549 -14.14 5.87 11.30
C ARG A 549 -14.24 7.02 12.31
N MET A 550 -15.15 7.97 12.11
CA MET A 550 -15.39 9.08 13.04
C MET A 550 -15.84 8.54 14.41
N ILE A 551 -16.90 7.73 14.43
CA ILE A 551 -17.42 7.12 15.66
C ILE A 551 -16.33 6.30 16.37
N ALA A 552 -15.66 5.40 15.65
CA ALA A 552 -14.62 4.55 16.23
C ALA A 552 -13.43 5.36 16.78
N SER A 553 -13.02 6.44 16.09
CA SER A 553 -11.91 7.28 16.53
C SER A 553 -12.25 8.11 17.76
N LEU A 554 -13.48 8.63 17.87
CA LEU A 554 -13.96 9.26 19.09
C LEU A 554 -14.02 8.25 20.25
N LEU A 555 -14.54 7.05 19.98
CA LEU A 555 -14.61 5.96 20.95
C LEU A 555 -13.26 5.39 21.36
N PHE A 556 -12.17 5.66 20.64
CA PHE A 556 -10.83 5.13 20.94
C PHE A 556 -9.81 6.26 21.17
N TRP A 557 -10.25 7.51 21.35
CA TRP A 557 -9.37 8.68 21.36
C TRP A 557 -8.18 8.55 22.33
N ASP A 558 -8.43 8.24 23.60
CA ASP A 558 -7.40 8.04 24.62
C ASP A 558 -6.52 6.79 24.39
N ILE A 559 -7.00 5.81 23.63
CA ILE A 559 -6.24 4.62 23.24
C ILE A 559 -5.31 4.93 22.07
N LEU A 560 -5.82 5.66 21.07
CA LEU A 560 -5.05 6.19 19.95
C LEU A 560 -3.86 7.01 20.47
N PHE A 561 -4.13 7.85 21.47
CA PHE A 561 -3.16 8.75 22.08
C PHE A 561 -2.51 8.21 23.36
N ALA A 562 -2.59 6.91 23.60
CA ALA A 562 -1.93 6.26 24.72
C ALA A 562 -0.40 6.42 24.62
N PRO A 563 0.30 6.61 25.76
CA PRO A 563 1.71 6.97 25.80
C PRO A 563 2.64 5.76 25.57
N ILE A 564 2.52 5.11 24.41
CA ILE A 564 3.38 3.99 24.04
C ILE A 564 4.72 4.54 23.50
N PRO A 565 5.89 4.10 24.02
CA PRO A 565 7.18 4.56 23.51
C PRO A 565 7.33 4.31 22.00
N GLY A 566 7.96 5.20 21.26
CA GLY A 566 8.26 4.99 19.83
C GLY A 566 7.09 5.21 18.87
N VAL A 567 5.92 5.64 19.36
CA VAL A 567 4.75 5.92 18.51
C VAL A 567 4.39 7.40 18.44
N PHE A 568 4.90 8.22 19.36
CA PHE A 568 4.73 9.68 19.41
C PHE A 568 6.08 10.37 19.64
N GLU A 569 6.73 10.77 18.55
CA GLU A 569 8.05 11.41 18.55
C GLU A 569 7.95 12.94 18.49
N THR A 570 6.82 13.49 18.03
CA THR A 570 6.59 14.94 17.93
C THR A 570 5.21 15.33 18.48
N PRO A 571 4.99 16.61 18.86
CA PRO A 571 3.67 17.10 19.28
C PRO A 571 2.66 17.27 18.14
N TYR A 572 3.01 16.85 16.92
CA TYR A 572 2.29 17.19 15.69
C TYR A 572 1.78 15.99 14.90
N GLN A 573 1.50 14.90 15.58
CA GLN A 573 0.99 13.67 15.00
C GLN A 573 -0.52 13.60 15.18
N THR A 574 -1.21 13.28 14.08
CA THR A 574 -2.67 13.07 14.07
C THR A 574 -3.05 11.63 14.41
N ALA A 575 -2.05 10.76 14.56
CA ALA A 575 -2.17 9.35 14.90
C ALA A 575 -0.84 8.79 15.42
N PRO A 576 -0.87 7.69 16.18
CA PRO A 576 0.35 7.01 16.56
C PRO A 576 1.01 6.36 15.33
N LEU A 577 2.34 6.34 15.28
CA LEU A 577 3.11 5.85 14.13
C LEU A 577 2.90 4.36 13.83
N ASP A 578 2.36 3.60 14.77
CA ASP A 578 2.09 2.17 14.64
C ASP A 578 0.65 1.85 14.16
N ILE A 579 -0.24 2.85 13.98
CA ILE A 579 -1.67 2.63 13.66
C ILE A 579 -1.90 1.79 12.38
N ARG A 580 -0.98 1.84 11.42
CA ARG A 580 -1.05 1.06 10.16
C ARG A 580 -0.27 -0.25 10.22
N SER A 581 0.16 -0.66 11.40
CA SER A 581 0.82 -1.93 11.65
C SER A 581 -0.03 -2.76 12.61
N ASP A 582 0.14 -4.07 12.55
CA ASP A 582 -0.47 -5.00 13.50
C ASP A 582 0.08 -4.81 14.93
N ALA A 583 1.15 -4.03 15.12
CA ALA A 583 1.63 -3.68 16.45
C ALA A 583 0.71 -2.74 17.23
N PHE A 584 -0.15 -1.96 16.57
CA PHE A 584 -1.06 -1.03 17.26
C PHE A 584 -2.00 -1.78 18.20
N TYR A 585 -2.67 -2.81 17.67
CA TYR A 585 -3.63 -3.61 18.41
C TYR A 585 -2.95 -4.39 19.53
N GLU A 586 -1.90 -5.14 19.19
CA GLU A 586 -1.16 -5.99 20.13
C GLU A 586 -0.55 -5.22 21.30
N SER A 587 0.00 -4.03 21.06
CA SER A 587 0.60 -3.21 22.12
C SER A 587 -0.42 -2.54 23.06
N ARG A 588 -1.70 -2.57 22.70
CA ARG A 588 -2.80 -1.93 23.43
C ARG A 588 -3.91 -2.91 23.79
N LEU A 589 -3.68 -4.22 23.67
CA LEU A 589 -4.69 -5.27 23.84
C LEU A 589 -5.52 -5.08 25.13
N ASP A 590 -4.84 -4.89 26.27
CA ASP A 590 -5.50 -4.75 27.57
C ASP A 590 -6.43 -3.52 27.66
N ILE A 591 -5.98 -2.36 27.15
CA ILE A 591 -6.78 -1.13 27.20
C ILE A 591 -7.88 -1.13 26.14
N ILE A 592 -7.64 -1.78 24.99
CA ILE A 592 -8.66 -2.02 23.96
C ILE A 592 -9.76 -2.91 24.51
N GLN A 593 -9.44 -4.05 25.13
CA GLN A 593 -10.43 -4.95 25.71
C GLN A 593 -11.28 -4.25 26.77
N LYS A 594 -10.67 -3.42 27.63
CA LYS A 594 -11.42 -2.61 28.61
C LYS A 594 -12.38 -1.64 27.93
N ARG A 595 -11.97 -0.99 26.84
CA ARG A 595 -12.85 -0.08 26.08
C ARG A 595 -13.97 -0.81 25.37
N LEU A 596 -13.69 -1.97 24.78
CA LEU A 596 -14.73 -2.80 24.17
C LEU A 596 -15.79 -3.18 25.21
N ASN A 597 -15.38 -3.63 26.40
CA ASN A 597 -16.31 -3.93 27.49
C ASN A 597 -17.11 -2.69 27.95
N ALA A 598 -16.49 -1.51 28.00
CA ALA A 598 -17.19 -0.27 28.34
C ALA A 598 -18.25 0.11 27.28
N ILE A 599 -17.94 -0.07 26.00
CA ILE A 599 -18.90 0.11 24.90
C ILE A 599 -20.05 -0.88 25.05
N GLU A 600 -19.75 -2.15 25.30
CA GLU A 600 -20.76 -3.22 25.50
C GLU A 600 -21.69 -2.93 26.70
N ASN A 601 -21.16 -2.29 27.75
CA ASN A 601 -21.91 -1.90 28.94
C ASN A 601 -22.75 -0.61 28.78
N GLY A 602 -22.63 0.09 27.64
CA GLY A 602 -23.45 1.26 27.32
C GLY A 602 -22.77 2.63 27.46
N ASP A 603 -21.47 2.69 27.77
CA ASP A 603 -20.76 3.97 28.02
C ASP A 603 -20.47 4.77 26.73
N TYR A 604 -20.73 4.18 25.55
CA TYR A 604 -20.26 4.67 24.26
C TYR A 604 -20.76 6.07 23.88
N LEU A 605 -22.03 6.40 24.14
CA LEU A 605 -22.59 7.73 23.82
C LEU A 605 -21.92 8.83 24.65
N ASP A 606 -21.70 8.58 25.94
CA ASP A 606 -21.06 9.54 26.84
C ASP A 606 -19.59 9.76 26.46
N ILE A 607 -18.88 8.70 26.07
CA ILE A 607 -17.51 8.78 25.54
C ILE A 607 -17.49 9.68 24.29
N ILE A 608 -18.33 9.39 23.29
CA ILE A 608 -18.41 10.16 22.04
C ILE A 608 -18.68 11.63 22.34
N LYS A 609 -19.72 11.93 23.12
CA LYS A 609 -20.14 13.29 23.45
C LYS A 609 -19.05 14.07 24.20
N THR A 610 -18.38 13.42 25.13
CA THR A 610 -17.30 14.04 25.92
C THR A 610 -16.12 14.43 25.04
N ILE A 611 -15.67 13.52 24.16
CA ILE A 611 -14.54 13.80 23.26
C ILE A 611 -14.92 14.83 22.21
N ASP A 612 -16.08 14.71 21.58
CA ASP A 612 -16.53 15.63 20.54
C ASP A 612 -16.63 17.07 21.08
N THR A 613 -17.31 17.26 22.22
CA THR A 613 -17.46 18.58 22.86
C THR A 613 -16.11 19.24 23.17
N ARG A 614 -15.09 18.42 23.53
CA ARG A 614 -13.74 18.90 23.88
C ARG A 614 -12.89 19.25 22.65
N GLU A 615 -13.07 18.53 21.55
CA GLU A 615 -12.16 18.59 20.40
C GLU A 615 -12.73 19.34 19.19
N ARG A 616 -14.05 19.33 18.98
CA ARG A 616 -14.74 20.00 17.88
C ARG A 616 -14.47 21.51 17.81
N PRO A 617 -14.48 22.29 18.91
CA PRO A 617 -14.20 23.73 18.84
C PRO A 617 -12.80 24.06 18.31
N ARG A 618 -11.84 23.13 18.51
CA ARG A 618 -10.46 23.26 18.02
C ARG A 618 -10.28 22.68 16.63
N GLN A 619 -11.27 21.95 16.11
CA GLN A 619 -11.16 21.18 14.87
C GLN A 619 -9.92 20.27 14.89
N THR A 620 -9.71 19.60 16.03
CA THR A 620 -8.49 18.83 16.28
C THR A 620 -8.32 17.72 15.26
N LEU A 621 -7.16 17.66 14.61
CA LEU A 621 -6.88 16.65 13.61
C LEU A 621 -6.60 15.29 14.27
N CYS A 622 -7.43 14.31 13.95
CA CYS A 622 -7.21 12.93 14.35
C CYS A 622 -7.48 12.02 13.15
N ILE A 623 -6.76 10.91 13.05
CA ILE A 623 -7.05 9.89 12.06
C ILE A 623 -8.50 9.42 12.20
N GLY A 624 -9.19 9.25 11.08
CA GLY A 624 -10.59 8.82 11.05
C GLY A 624 -11.62 9.88 11.44
N VAL A 625 -11.20 11.08 11.87
CA VAL A 625 -12.11 12.15 12.32
C VAL A 625 -12.39 13.14 11.19
N ASN A 626 -13.68 13.43 10.99
CA ASN A 626 -14.17 14.47 10.09
C ASN A 626 -15.21 15.32 10.84
N TRP A 627 -14.87 16.56 11.13
CA TRP A 627 -15.72 17.48 11.90
C TRP A 627 -16.91 18.04 11.11
N ASN A 628 -17.02 17.75 9.82
CA ASN A 628 -18.18 18.12 9.01
C ASN A 628 -19.42 17.28 9.34
N TYR A 629 -19.27 16.16 10.07
CA TYR A 629 -20.40 15.41 10.58
C TYR A 629 -20.96 16.07 11.83
N GLU A 630 -22.28 16.20 11.89
CA GLU A 630 -22.99 16.76 13.04
C GLU A 630 -22.98 15.78 14.21
N LEU A 631 -22.83 16.31 15.44
CA LEU A 631 -22.78 15.48 16.65
C LEU A 631 -24.08 14.69 16.86
N GLU A 632 -25.22 15.28 16.50
CA GLU A 632 -26.52 14.61 16.60
C GLU A 632 -26.55 13.33 15.75
N ASP A 633 -26.16 13.43 14.48
CA ASP A 633 -26.11 12.27 13.58
C ASP A 633 -25.13 11.19 14.09
N ILE A 634 -23.95 11.60 14.59
CA ILE A 634 -22.97 10.67 15.16
C ILE A 634 -23.57 9.87 16.33
N LEU A 635 -24.29 10.53 17.23
CA LEU A 635 -24.91 9.90 18.40
C LEU A 635 -26.10 9.02 17.99
N GLU A 636 -26.97 9.51 17.10
CA GLU A 636 -28.11 8.74 16.60
C GLU A 636 -27.66 7.45 15.90
N ILE A 637 -26.64 7.53 15.02
CA ILE A 637 -26.08 6.36 14.32
C ILE A 637 -25.46 5.39 15.31
N ALA A 638 -24.64 5.86 16.25
CA ALA A 638 -24.01 4.99 17.25
C ALA A 638 -25.06 4.26 18.11
N GLU A 639 -26.15 4.93 18.47
CA GLU A 639 -27.24 4.32 19.22
C GLU A 639 -28.06 3.33 18.38
N CYS A 640 -28.35 3.64 17.12
CA CYS A 640 -29.06 2.75 16.20
C CYS A 640 -28.24 1.48 15.85
N ILE A 641 -26.91 1.55 15.85
CA ILE A 641 -26.04 0.36 15.70
C ILE A 641 -26.08 -0.49 16.98
N GLY A 642 -26.09 0.16 18.15
CA GLY A 642 -26.11 -0.48 19.46
C GLY A 642 -24.74 -0.96 19.95
N PRO A 643 -24.65 -1.35 21.24
CA PRO A 643 -23.37 -1.53 21.93
C PRO A 643 -22.55 -2.73 21.42
N MET A 644 -23.15 -3.92 21.29
CA MET A 644 -22.42 -5.14 20.88
C MET A 644 -21.87 -5.06 19.44
N PRO A 645 -22.66 -4.65 18.43
CA PRO A 645 -22.15 -4.51 17.08
C PRO A 645 -21.10 -3.41 16.96
N LEU A 646 -21.27 -2.30 17.71
CA LEU A 646 -20.34 -1.19 17.71
C LEU A 646 -18.96 -1.56 18.30
N ALA A 647 -18.93 -2.30 19.41
CA ALA A 647 -17.70 -2.84 19.98
C ALA A 647 -16.99 -3.77 18.97
N SER A 648 -17.75 -4.71 18.36
CA SER A 648 -17.21 -5.63 17.36
C SER A 648 -16.64 -4.89 16.14
N LEU A 649 -17.32 -3.86 15.66
CA LEU A 649 -16.88 -3.03 14.53
C LEU A 649 -15.60 -2.25 14.87
N CYS A 650 -15.51 -1.67 16.08
CA CYS A 650 -14.29 -1.01 16.54
C CYS A 650 -13.11 -1.98 16.61
N LYS A 651 -13.32 -3.18 17.16
CA LYS A 651 -12.29 -4.22 17.22
C LYS A 651 -11.77 -4.58 15.81
N LEU A 652 -12.68 -4.88 14.89
CA LEU A 652 -12.35 -5.20 13.49
C LEU A 652 -11.57 -4.06 12.81
N LEU A 653 -11.96 -2.81 13.04
CA LEU A 653 -11.31 -1.65 12.46
C LEU A 653 -9.88 -1.48 13.00
N PHE A 654 -9.66 -1.65 14.30
CA PHE A 654 -8.36 -1.43 14.92
C PHE A 654 -7.40 -2.62 14.87
N GLU A 655 -7.89 -3.85 14.66
CA GLU A 655 -7.06 -5.00 14.32
C GLU A 655 -6.34 -4.81 12.96
N GLU A 656 -7.00 -4.17 11.98
CA GLU A 656 -6.51 -4.05 10.60
C GLU A 656 -6.74 -2.65 9.98
N TYR A 657 -6.47 -1.58 10.74
CA TYR A 657 -6.79 -0.20 10.35
C TYR A 657 -6.19 0.22 8.99
N GLY A 658 -4.96 -0.24 8.70
CA GLY A 658 -4.27 0.09 7.45
C GLY A 658 -4.86 -0.58 6.21
N GLN A 659 -5.49 -1.76 6.34
CA GLN A 659 -6.01 -2.55 5.21
C GLN A 659 -7.50 -2.34 4.97
N ARG A 660 -8.19 -1.67 5.88
CA ARG A 660 -9.66 -1.55 5.91
C ARG A 660 -10.17 -0.14 5.67
N GLN A 661 -9.45 0.62 4.85
CA GLN A 661 -9.80 2.00 4.54
C GLN A 661 -10.74 2.15 3.34
N SER A 662 -11.08 1.06 2.63
CA SER A 662 -11.96 1.08 1.46
C SER A 662 -12.93 -0.09 1.44
N GLY A 663 -13.97 0.02 0.61
CA GLY A 663 -14.94 -1.05 0.33
C GLY A 663 -16.08 -1.21 1.34
N MET A 664 -16.23 -0.31 2.30
CA MET A 664 -17.42 -0.30 3.17
C MET A 664 -18.62 0.26 2.37
N PRO A 665 -19.87 -0.17 2.65
CA PRO A 665 -21.03 0.30 1.90
C PRO A 665 -21.13 1.83 1.79
N ASP A 666 -21.55 2.31 0.62
CA ASP A 666 -21.59 3.74 0.27
C ASP A 666 -22.44 4.56 1.26
N LEU A 667 -23.63 4.04 1.59
CA LEU A 667 -24.61 4.74 2.40
C LEU A 667 -24.70 4.18 3.82
N CYS A 668 -24.76 5.10 4.78
CA CYS A 668 -25.21 4.83 6.15
C CYS A 668 -26.57 5.49 6.36
N CYS A 669 -27.63 4.69 6.43
CA CYS A 669 -29.01 5.13 6.62
C CYS A 669 -29.50 4.72 8.00
N TRP A 670 -30.22 5.59 8.70
CA TRP A 670 -30.78 5.25 10.02
C TRP A 670 -32.17 5.88 10.24
N ASN A 671 -32.98 5.19 11.03
CA ASN A 671 -34.24 5.69 11.54
C ASN A 671 -34.15 5.68 13.07
N TYR A 672 -34.01 6.87 13.65
CA TYR A 672 -33.77 7.03 15.08
C TYR A 672 -34.98 6.64 15.94
N GLU A 673 -36.20 6.89 15.47
CA GLU A 673 -37.43 6.52 16.19
C GLU A 673 -37.57 5.01 16.33
N LYS A 674 -37.20 4.26 15.28
CA LYS A 674 -37.23 2.79 15.26
C LYS A 674 -35.96 2.14 15.78
N LYS A 675 -34.90 2.92 16.04
CA LYS A 675 -33.55 2.44 16.39
C LYS A 675 -33.00 1.45 15.36
N GLU A 676 -33.17 1.79 14.08
CA GLU A 676 -32.70 0.98 12.95
C GLU A 676 -31.52 1.67 12.26
N CYS A 677 -30.42 0.94 12.05
CA CYS A 677 -29.30 1.35 11.21
C CYS A 677 -29.12 0.36 10.06
N LEU A 678 -28.93 0.88 8.85
CA LEU A 678 -28.82 0.15 7.60
C LEU A 678 -27.63 0.69 6.80
N PHE A 679 -26.73 -0.21 6.42
CA PHE A 679 -25.70 0.08 5.43
C PHE A 679 -26.16 -0.38 4.05
N SER A 680 -26.08 0.50 3.05
CA SER A 680 -26.53 0.19 1.68
C SER A 680 -25.42 0.47 0.68
N GLU A 681 -25.05 -0.57 -0.06
CA GLU A 681 -24.10 -0.51 -1.16
C GLU A 681 -24.87 -0.26 -2.46
N VAL A 682 -24.62 0.86 -3.13
CA VAL A 682 -25.36 1.32 -4.30
C VAL A 682 -24.66 0.84 -5.56
N LYS A 683 -25.41 0.23 -6.48
CA LYS A 683 -24.91 -0.22 -7.77
C LYS A 683 -25.70 0.38 -8.91
N GLY A 684 -25.01 1.14 -9.75
CA GLY A 684 -25.57 1.66 -10.99
C GLY A 684 -25.73 0.57 -12.06
N PRO A 685 -26.32 0.92 -13.22
CA PRO A 685 -26.48 -0.01 -14.33
C PRO A 685 -25.12 -0.52 -14.85
N GLY A 686 -24.86 -1.81 -14.70
CA GLY A 686 -23.62 -2.47 -15.15
C GLY A 686 -22.58 -2.68 -14.06
N ASP A 687 -22.78 -2.10 -12.88
CA ASP A 687 -21.84 -2.22 -11.76
C ASP A 687 -22.04 -3.53 -11.00
N THR A 688 -20.95 -4.08 -10.46
CA THR A 688 -20.96 -5.29 -9.64
C THR A 688 -20.22 -5.07 -8.34
N LEU A 689 -20.49 -5.90 -7.33
CA LEU A 689 -19.79 -5.85 -6.06
C LEU A 689 -18.34 -6.28 -6.21
N SER A 690 -17.40 -5.47 -5.72
CA SER A 690 -16.01 -5.85 -5.54
C SER A 690 -15.86 -6.90 -4.43
N GLU A 691 -14.74 -7.63 -4.41
CA GLU A 691 -14.47 -8.62 -3.36
C GLU A 691 -14.33 -7.98 -1.98
N THR A 692 -13.77 -6.77 -1.91
CA THR A 692 -13.65 -5.97 -0.69
C THR A 692 -15.01 -5.56 -0.15
N GLN A 693 -15.95 -5.16 -1.03
CA GLN A 693 -17.34 -4.86 -0.67
C GLN A 693 -18.08 -6.09 -0.15
N LYS A 694 -17.96 -7.24 -0.82
CA LYS A 694 -18.56 -8.50 -0.34
C LYS A 694 -18.06 -8.85 1.05
N LEU A 695 -16.75 -8.73 1.29
CA LEU A 695 -16.16 -9.01 2.59
C LEU A 695 -16.70 -8.06 3.67
N TRP A 696 -16.88 -6.78 3.39
CA TRP A 696 -17.46 -5.83 4.33
C TRP A 696 -18.93 -6.11 4.61
N ILE A 697 -19.71 -6.43 3.58
CA ILE A 697 -21.12 -6.81 3.73
C ILE A 697 -21.25 -8.04 4.65
N ASP A 698 -20.46 -9.08 4.41
CA ASP A 698 -20.44 -10.28 5.25
C ASP A 698 -19.97 -9.95 6.67
N THR A 699 -18.95 -9.09 6.82
CA THR A 699 -18.42 -8.66 8.11
C THR A 699 -19.50 -7.91 8.93
N LEU A 700 -20.17 -6.93 8.33
CA LEU A 700 -21.21 -6.13 8.98
C LEU A 700 -22.42 -7.00 9.34
N ALA A 701 -22.85 -7.88 8.45
CA ALA A 701 -23.90 -8.85 8.73
C ALA A 701 -23.51 -9.79 9.90
N SER A 702 -22.23 -10.14 10.04
CA SER A 702 -21.73 -11.05 11.08
C SER A 702 -21.80 -10.47 12.48
N VAL A 703 -21.72 -9.15 12.59
CA VAL A 703 -21.84 -8.42 13.85
C VAL A 703 -23.27 -7.96 14.12
N GLY A 704 -24.24 -8.35 13.28
CA GLY A 704 -25.66 -8.07 13.47
C GLY A 704 -26.14 -6.72 12.91
N ILE A 705 -25.32 -6.05 12.10
CA ILE A 705 -25.70 -4.79 11.44
C ILE A 705 -26.48 -5.12 10.16
N GLN A 706 -27.54 -4.36 9.88
CA GLN A 706 -28.33 -4.56 8.66
C GLN A 706 -27.54 -4.04 7.45
N VAL A 707 -27.45 -4.86 6.41
CA VAL A 707 -26.76 -4.51 5.17
C VAL A 707 -27.59 -4.93 3.97
N GLU A 708 -27.61 -4.10 2.94
CA GLU A 708 -28.26 -4.40 1.68
C GLU A 708 -27.49 -3.88 0.46
N VAL A 709 -27.87 -4.39 -0.71
CA VAL A 709 -27.36 -3.94 -2.01
C VAL A 709 -28.51 -3.27 -2.75
N CYS A 710 -28.34 -1.99 -3.07
CA CYS A 710 -29.32 -1.17 -3.75
C CYS A 710 -28.97 -1.03 -5.23
N PHE A 711 -29.69 -1.76 -6.10
CA PHE A 711 -29.53 -1.66 -7.54
C PHE A 711 -30.37 -0.50 -8.09
N VAL A 712 -29.72 0.53 -8.62
CA VAL A 712 -30.41 1.64 -9.29
C VAL A 712 -30.56 1.32 -10.77
N LYS A 713 -31.81 1.24 -11.23
CA LYS A 713 -32.16 0.96 -12.62
C LYS A 713 -32.75 2.19 -13.31
N LEU A 714 -32.62 2.22 -14.63
CA LEU A 714 -33.23 3.23 -15.48
C LEU A 714 -34.75 3.17 -15.38
N TRP A 715 -35.36 4.30 -15.06
CA TRP A 715 -36.79 4.50 -15.14
C TRP A 715 -37.23 4.57 -16.62
N LYS A 716 -38.29 3.82 -16.99
CA LYS A 716 -38.76 3.73 -18.39
C LYS A 716 -40.12 4.38 -18.65
N GLY A 717 -40.58 5.30 -17.80
CA GLY A 717 -41.84 6.01 -18.01
C GLY A 717 -43.11 5.23 -17.64
N GLU A 718 -43.05 3.90 -17.59
CA GLU A 718 -44.16 3.01 -17.21
C GLU A 718 -44.14 2.59 -15.72
N ASP A 719 -43.04 2.88 -15.01
CA ASP A 719 -42.87 2.52 -13.60
C ASP A 719 -43.44 3.62 -12.70
N VAL A 720 -44.53 3.32 -11.98
CA VAL A 720 -45.23 4.26 -11.09
C VAL A 720 -44.31 4.62 -9.91
N PHE A 721 -44.19 5.91 -9.59
CA PHE A 721 -43.68 6.33 -8.27
C PHE A 721 -44.48 5.58 -7.21
N LEU A 722 -43.84 4.92 -6.25
CA LEU A 722 -44.56 4.38 -5.08
C LEU A 722 -45.35 5.54 -4.47
N GLU A 723 -46.66 5.57 -4.73
CA GLU A 723 -47.58 6.51 -4.11
C GLU A 723 -47.63 6.18 -2.62
N THR A 724 -47.17 7.16 -1.83
CA THR A 724 -47.37 7.37 -0.38
C THR A 724 -46.97 6.28 0.60
#